data_AF-A0A093HEI7-F1
#
_entry.id   AF-A0A093HEI7-F1
#
_cell.length_a   1.000
_cell.length_b   1.000
_cell.length_c   1.000
_cell.angle_alpha   90.00
_cell.angle_beta   90.00
_cell.angle_gamma   90.00
#
_symmetry.space_group_name_H-M   'P 1'
#
loop_
_entity.id
_entity.type
_entity.pdbx_description
1 polymer ?
#
loop_
_entity_poly.entity_id
_entity_poly.type
_entity_poly.pdbx_seq_one_letter_code
_entity_poly.pdbx_strand_id
1 'polypeptide(L)'
;TSAGSLQSLADAMHIPHLFIQRSTAGTPRSGCGLTRSNRNDDYTLSVRPPVYLNDVILRVVTEYAWQKFIIFYDNEYDIRGIQEFLDKVSQQGMDVALQKVENNINKMIWGLFATMRIKELTRYRDTLRRAILIMNPSTAKSFITEVVETNLVAFDCHWIIINEEINDADVQELVRRSIGRLTIIRQTFPVPQNISQRCFRGNHRISSSLCDPKDPFSQSMEISNLYIYDTVLLLANAFHKKLEDRKWHSMASLTCIRKNSKPWQGGRSMLDTIKKGGVNGLTGELEFAENGGNPNVHFEILGTNYGEDLGRGIRKLGCWNPVTGLNGSLTDRKLENNMRGVVLRVVTVLEEPFVMVSENVLGKPKKYQGFSIDVLEALANYLGFKYEIYVAPDHKYGSPQDDGSWNGLIGELVFKRADIGISALTITPDRENVVDFTTRYMDYSVGVLLRKAEKTVDMFACLAPFDLSLWACIAGTVLLVGLLVYLLNWLNPPRLQMGSMTSTTLYNSMWFVYGSFVQQGGEVPYTTLATRLMMGAWWLFALIVISSYTANLAAFLTITRIENSIQSLQDLSRQTDIPYGTVLDSAVYEHVRVKGMNPFERDSMYSQMWRMINRSNGSENNVLESTAGIQKVKHGNYAFVWDAAVLEYVAINDADCSFYTVGNTVADRGYGIALQHGSPYRDVFSQRILELQQNGDMDILKHKWWPKNGQCDLYSSVDTKQKGGALDIKSFAGVFCILAAGIVLSCFIAMLETWWNKRKGSRVPSKEDDKEIDLEHLHRRVNSLCTDDDSPHKQFSTSSIDLTPLDIDTLPTRQALEQISDFRNTHITTTTFIPEQIQTLSRTLSAKAASGFSFGNVPEHRTGPFRHRAPNGGFFRSPIKTMSSIPYQPTPTLGLNLGNDPDRGTSI
;
A
#
# COMPACT_ATOMS: atom_id res chain seq x y z
N THR A 1 -11.78 -54.27 3.43
CA THR A 1 -11.37 -55.53 4.08
C THR A 1 -11.40 -56.69 3.09
N SER A 2 -12.55 -57.08 2.55
CA SER A 2 -12.74 -58.22 1.63
C SER A 2 -11.70 -58.37 0.50
N ALA A 3 -11.37 -57.29 -0.21
CA ALA A 3 -10.45 -57.33 -1.35
C ALA A 3 -9.05 -57.90 -1.01
N GLY A 4 -8.49 -57.54 0.14
CA GLY A 4 -7.17 -58.06 0.58
C GLY A 4 -7.22 -59.53 0.98
N SER A 5 -8.35 -59.99 1.54
CA SER A 5 -8.58 -61.42 1.83
C SER A 5 -8.71 -62.24 0.55
N LEU A 6 -9.36 -61.69 -0.48
CA LEU A 6 -9.47 -62.33 -1.80
C LEU A 6 -8.12 -62.36 -2.53
N GLN A 7 -7.34 -61.27 -2.49
CA GLN A 7 -5.96 -61.26 -3.00
C GLN A 7 -5.12 -62.35 -2.32
N SER A 8 -5.09 -62.36 -0.98
CA SER A 8 -4.30 -63.33 -0.22
C SER A 8 -4.67 -64.80 -0.52
N LEU A 9 -5.96 -65.09 -0.76
CA LEU A 9 -6.42 -66.41 -1.16
C LEU A 9 -6.05 -66.74 -2.63
N ALA A 10 -6.20 -65.77 -3.54
CA ALA A 10 -5.88 -65.92 -4.95
C ALA A 10 -4.38 -66.22 -5.14
N ASP A 11 -3.54 -65.43 -4.48
CA ASP A 11 -2.09 -65.55 -4.52
C ASP A 11 -1.64 -66.89 -3.91
N ALA A 12 -2.16 -67.27 -2.73
CA ALA A 12 -1.82 -68.54 -2.07
C ALA A 12 -2.26 -69.80 -2.83
N MET A 13 -3.30 -69.71 -3.67
CA MET A 13 -3.85 -70.84 -4.43
C MET A 13 -3.47 -70.84 -5.92
N HIS A 14 -2.70 -69.84 -6.38
CA HIS A 14 -2.41 -69.55 -7.79
C HIS A 14 -3.68 -69.42 -8.66
N ILE A 15 -4.69 -68.68 -8.19
CA ILE A 15 -5.94 -68.45 -8.92
C ILE A 15 -5.90 -67.03 -9.49
N PRO A 16 -5.90 -66.83 -10.83
CA PRO A 16 -5.96 -65.49 -11.43
C PRO A 16 -7.22 -64.74 -10.98
N HIS A 17 -7.05 -63.58 -10.36
CA HIS A 17 -8.10 -62.79 -9.74
C HIS A 17 -8.22 -61.43 -10.45
N LEU A 18 -9.35 -61.19 -11.12
CA LEU A 18 -9.62 -59.94 -11.84
C LEU A 18 -10.43 -59.00 -10.94
N PHE A 19 -9.73 -58.00 -10.39
CA PHE A 19 -10.30 -57.05 -9.44
C PHE A 19 -10.86 -55.81 -10.15
N ILE A 20 -12.13 -55.50 -9.88
CA ILE A 20 -12.83 -54.30 -10.35
C ILE A 20 -13.27 -53.50 -9.13
N GLN A 21 -12.67 -52.32 -8.93
CA GLN A 21 -13.11 -51.40 -7.88
C GLN A 21 -14.42 -50.72 -8.31
N ARG A 22 -15.42 -50.72 -7.42
CA ARG A 22 -16.64 -49.91 -7.51
C ARG A 22 -16.49 -48.61 -6.72
N SER A 23 -17.22 -47.58 -7.11
CA SER A 23 -17.45 -46.39 -6.30
C SER A 23 -18.32 -46.73 -5.09
N THR A 24 -18.24 -45.91 -4.04
CA THR A 24 -19.07 -46.02 -2.83
C THR A 24 -20.13 -44.93 -2.88
N ALA A 25 -21.41 -45.32 -3.03
CA ALA A 25 -22.55 -44.42 -3.09
C ALA A 25 -22.34 -43.21 -4.04
N GLY A 26 -21.76 -43.43 -5.23
CA GLY A 26 -21.49 -42.38 -6.23
C GLY A 26 -20.41 -41.35 -5.85
N THR A 27 -19.66 -41.55 -4.76
CA THR A 27 -18.49 -40.71 -4.44
C THR A 27 -17.25 -41.12 -5.26
N PRO A 28 -16.28 -40.20 -5.48
CA PRO A 28 -15.05 -40.51 -6.19
C PRO A 28 -14.24 -41.60 -5.49
N ARG A 29 -13.54 -42.46 -6.25
CA ARG A 29 -12.75 -43.54 -5.65
C ARG A 29 -11.58 -42.99 -4.82
N SER A 30 -11.35 -43.58 -3.65
CA SER A 30 -10.08 -43.56 -2.93
C SER A 30 -9.20 -44.76 -3.35
N GLY A 31 -7.90 -44.72 -3.04
CA GLY A 31 -6.99 -45.81 -3.38
C GLY A 31 -7.25 -47.09 -2.55
N CYS A 32 -7.44 -48.23 -3.22
CA CYS A 32 -7.47 -49.53 -2.53
C CYS A 32 -6.05 -50.02 -2.19
N GLY A 33 -5.81 -50.32 -0.91
CA GLY A 33 -4.59 -50.98 -0.44
C GLY A 33 -4.52 -52.46 -0.82
N LEU A 34 -4.31 -52.75 -2.10
CA LEU A 34 -3.85 -54.07 -2.57
C LEU A 34 -2.37 -54.22 -2.22
N THR A 35 -1.99 -55.33 -1.57
CA THR A 35 -0.62 -55.57 -1.11
C THR A 35 0.22 -56.18 -2.22
N ARG A 36 0.47 -55.39 -3.29
CA ARG A 36 1.34 -55.81 -4.39
C ARG A 36 2.76 -56.03 -3.89
N SER A 37 3.29 -57.22 -4.11
CA SER A 37 4.68 -57.56 -3.76
C SER A 37 5.54 -57.63 -5.03
N ASN A 38 6.82 -57.25 -4.95
CA ASN A 38 7.78 -57.40 -6.07
C ASN A 38 8.24 -58.85 -6.32
N ARG A 39 7.47 -59.87 -5.90
CA ARG A 39 7.72 -61.28 -6.19
C ARG A 39 6.79 -61.77 -7.30
N ASN A 40 7.13 -62.90 -7.92
CA ASN A 40 6.34 -63.57 -8.97
C ASN A 40 5.02 -64.19 -8.47
N ASP A 41 4.62 -63.88 -7.23
CA ASP A 41 3.59 -64.56 -6.45
C ASP A 41 2.24 -63.80 -6.45
N ASP A 42 2.15 -62.63 -7.11
CA ASP A 42 0.91 -61.85 -7.26
C ASP A 42 0.07 -62.41 -8.44
N TYR A 43 -1.18 -62.78 -8.15
CA TYR A 43 -2.17 -63.28 -9.12
C TYR A 43 -3.36 -62.32 -9.31
N THR A 44 -3.32 -61.13 -8.70
CA THR A 44 -4.41 -60.15 -8.74
C THR A 44 -4.16 -59.05 -9.77
N LEU A 45 -4.94 -59.06 -10.86
CA LEU A 45 -4.92 -58.01 -11.89
C LEU A 45 -6.03 -56.97 -11.62
N SER A 46 -5.69 -55.69 -11.68
CA SER A 46 -6.63 -54.58 -11.47
C SER A 46 -7.15 -54.04 -12.81
N VAL A 47 -8.38 -54.40 -13.15
CA VAL A 47 -9.01 -54.10 -14.46
C VAL A 47 -9.37 -52.62 -14.58
N ARG A 48 -9.96 -52.03 -13.53
CA ARG A 48 -10.17 -50.58 -13.46
C ARG A 48 -8.82 -49.92 -13.12
N PRO A 49 -8.38 -48.89 -13.86
CA PRO A 49 -7.13 -48.18 -13.59
C PRO A 49 -7.01 -47.66 -12.15
N PRO A 50 -5.78 -47.50 -11.63
CA PRO A 50 -5.55 -46.91 -10.31
C PRO A 50 -6.05 -45.45 -10.26
N VAL A 51 -6.19 -44.92 -9.04
CA VAL A 51 -6.79 -43.60 -8.80
C VAL A 51 -5.78 -42.49 -9.10
N TYR A 52 -5.75 -42.02 -10.35
CA TYR A 52 -4.90 -40.92 -10.80
C TYR A 52 -5.40 -39.51 -10.41
N LEU A 53 -6.51 -39.41 -9.66
CA LEU A 53 -7.15 -38.14 -9.32
C LEU A 53 -6.15 -37.12 -8.73
N ASN A 54 -5.24 -37.56 -7.86
CA ASN A 54 -4.23 -36.69 -7.23
C ASN A 54 -3.37 -35.92 -8.25
N ASP A 55 -2.90 -36.59 -9.31
CA ASP A 55 -2.05 -35.94 -10.33
C ASP A 55 -2.86 -35.07 -11.29
N VAL A 56 -4.11 -35.46 -11.60
CA VAL A 56 -5.03 -34.64 -12.40
C VAL A 56 -5.36 -33.34 -11.65
N ILE A 57 -5.72 -33.42 -10.38
CA ILE A 57 -6.05 -32.27 -9.54
C ILE A 57 -4.82 -31.37 -9.40
N LEU A 58 -3.64 -31.93 -9.11
CA LEU A 58 -2.40 -31.15 -9.01
C LEU A 58 -2.08 -30.41 -10.31
N ARG A 59 -2.25 -31.05 -11.47
CA ARG A 59 -2.03 -30.35 -12.75
C ARG A 59 -3.06 -29.25 -13.01
N VAL A 60 -4.32 -29.46 -12.67
CA VAL A 60 -5.37 -28.44 -12.82
C VAL A 60 -5.15 -27.24 -11.89
N VAL A 61 -4.82 -27.48 -10.62
CA VAL A 61 -4.55 -26.46 -9.61
C VAL A 61 -3.31 -25.62 -9.97
N THR A 62 -2.25 -26.25 -10.47
CA THR A 62 -1.03 -25.56 -10.92
C THR A 62 -1.21 -24.79 -12.22
N GLU A 63 -1.96 -25.30 -13.20
CA GLU A 63 -2.31 -24.58 -14.44
C GLU A 63 -3.17 -23.33 -14.16
N TYR A 64 -4.02 -23.36 -13.14
CA TYR A 64 -4.78 -22.18 -12.69
C TYR A 64 -4.01 -21.27 -11.71
N ALA A 65 -2.75 -21.60 -11.38
CA ALA A 65 -1.92 -20.88 -10.41
C ALA A 65 -2.61 -20.61 -9.05
N TRP A 66 -3.38 -21.58 -8.55
CA TRP A 66 -4.07 -21.47 -7.27
C TRP A 66 -3.09 -21.59 -6.10
N GLN A 67 -2.91 -20.51 -5.33
CA GLN A 67 -2.05 -20.51 -4.13
C GLN A 67 -2.80 -20.82 -2.82
N LYS A 68 -4.12 -20.62 -2.80
CA LYS A 68 -4.97 -20.82 -1.62
C LYS A 68 -6.36 -21.30 -2.03
N PHE A 69 -6.86 -22.36 -1.39
CA PHE A 69 -8.18 -22.93 -1.67
C PHE A 69 -8.69 -23.84 -0.54
N ILE A 70 -9.96 -24.23 -0.61
CA ILE A 70 -10.62 -25.16 0.32
C ILE A 70 -11.06 -26.43 -0.41
N ILE A 71 -10.94 -27.60 0.23
CA ILE A 71 -11.45 -28.88 -0.28
C ILE A 71 -12.63 -29.33 0.58
N PHE A 72 -13.80 -29.47 -0.05
CA PHE A 72 -14.99 -30.07 0.53
C PHE A 72 -15.09 -31.53 0.13
N TYR A 73 -15.30 -32.42 1.10
CA TYR A 73 -15.45 -33.85 0.87
C TYR A 73 -16.68 -34.42 1.60
N ASP A 74 -17.28 -35.44 0.99
CA ASP A 74 -18.51 -36.10 1.47
C ASP A 74 -18.26 -37.01 2.70
N ASN A 75 -19.33 -37.43 3.37
CA ASN A 75 -19.25 -38.34 4.52
C ASN A 75 -18.69 -39.72 4.14
N GLU A 76 -19.01 -40.19 2.94
CA GLU A 76 -18.61 -41.48 2.37
C GLU A 76 -17.22 -41.46 1.70
N TYR A 77 -16.53 -40.31 1.62
CA TYR A 77 -15.20 -40.24 0.99
C TYR A 77 -14.07 -40.51 1.99
N ASP A 78 -13.23 -41.52 1.69
CA ASP A 78 -12.03 -41.81 2.46
C ASP A 78 -10.90 -40.83 2.11
N ILE A 79 -10.72 -39.83 2.98
CA ILE A 79 -9.74 -38.75 2.86
C ILE A 79 -8.29 -39.21 2.62
N ARG A 80 -7.94 -40.46 2.96
CA ARG A 80 -6.61 -41.02 2.65
C ARG A 80 -6.34 -41.08 1.14
N GLY A 81 -7.39 -41.06 0.31
CA GLY A 81 -7.27 -40.97 -1.14
C GLY A 81 -6.49 -39.74 -1.63
N ILE A 82 -6.58 -38.60 -0.93
CA ILE A 82 -5.90 -37.34 -1.28
C ILE A 82 -4.60 -37.08 -0.51
N GLN A 83 -4.11 -38.03 0.30
CA GLN A 83 -2.91 -37.78 1.13
C GLN A 83 -1.69 -37.38 0.29
N GLU A 84 -1.39 -38.12 -0.78
CA GLU A 84 -0.27 -37.84 -1.69
C GLU A 84 -0.42 -36.47 -2.40
N PHE A 85 -1.65 -36.05 -2.71
CA PHE A 85 -1.92 -34.72 -3.24
C PHE A 85 -1.57 -33.65 -2.20
N LEU A 86 -2.02 -33.80 -0.95
CA LEU A 86 -1.72 -32.86 0.13
C LEU A 86 -0.21 -32.77 0.43
N ASP A 87 0.50 -33.89 0.39
CA ASP A 87 1.96 -33.94 0.56
C ASP A 87 2.68 -33.18 -0.58
N LYS A 88 2.30 -33.41 -1.85
CA LYS A 88 2.85 -32.68 -3.02
C LYS A 88 2.52 -31.18 -2.97
N VAL A 89 1.33 -30.82 -2.52
CA VAL A 89 0.84 -29.43 -2.42
C VAL A 89 1.53 -28.65 -1.29
N SER A 90 1.74 -29.30 -0.14
CA SER A 90 2.51 -28.77 0.98
C SER A 90 3.96 -28.46 0.59
N GLN A 91 4.61 -29.35 -0.17
CA GLN A 91 5.96 -29.13 -0.72
C GLN A 91 6.04 -27.93 -1.69
N GLN A 92 4.92 -27.53 -2.29
CA GLN A 92 4.82 -26.37 -3.18
C GLN A 92 4.37 -25.07 -2.46
N GLY A 93 4.13 -25.13 -1.14
CA GLY A 93 3.84 -23.95 -0.31
C GLY A 93 2.42 -23.40 -0.38
N MET A 94 1.47 -24.15 -0.94
CA MET A 94 0.06 -23.74 -1.06
C MET A 94 -0.72 -23.86 0.26
N ASP A 95 -1.63 -22.93 0.52
CA ASP A 95 -2.50 -22.89 1.71
C ASP A 95 -3.84 -23.60 1.45
N VAL A 96 -4.03 -24.79 2.05
CA VAL A 96 -5.20 -25.65 1.79
C VAL A 96 -5.98 -25.95 3.07
N ALA A 97 -7.24 -25.54 3.07
CA ALA A 97 -8.21 -25.93 4.08
C ALA A 97 -8.95 -27.23 3.69
N LEU A 98 -9.24 -28.08 4.67
CA LEU A 98 -10.03 -29.31 4.51
C LEU A 98 -11.33 -29.18 5.30
N GLN A 99 -12.47 -29.38 4.65
CA GLN A 99 -13.78 -29.30 5.28
C GLN A 99 -14.65 -30.51 4.92
N LYS A 100 -15.14 -31.22 5.94
CA LYS A 100 -16.13 -32.28 5.77
C LYS A 100 -17.51 -31.65 5.58
N VAL A 101 -18.30 -32.17 4.63
CA VAL A 101 -19.70 -31.78 4.44
C VAL A 101 -20.59 -32.70 5.28
N GLU A 102 -21.45 -32.16 6.15
CA GLU A 102 -22.42 -32.97 6.90
C GLU A 102 -23.63 -33.36 6.04
N ASN A 103 -24.26 -34.51 6.33
CA ASN A 103 -25.51 -34.95 5.69
C ASN A 103 -26.67 -33.93 5.82
N ASN A 104 -26.60 -32.98 6.75
CA ASN A 104 -27.51 -31.84 6.85
C ASN A 104 -26.73 -30.54 6.55
N ILE A 105 -26.61 -30.24 5.25
CA ILE A 105 -25.87 -29.10 4.71
C ILE A 105 -26.40 -27.77 5.28
N ASN A 106 -27.73 -27.63 5.36
CA ASN A 106 -28.39 -26.45 5.93
C ASN A 106 -27.94 -26.23 7.37
N LYS A 107 -27.97 -27.26 8.23
CA LYS A 107 -27.52 -27.17 9.63
C LYS A 107 -26.03 -26.82 9.74
N MET A 108 -25.18 -27.36 8.87
CA MET A 108 -23.76 -27.00 8.80
C MET A 108 -23.58 -25.50 8.49
N ILE A 109 -24.30 -24.98 7.49
CA ILE A 109 -24.19 -23.57 7.07
C ILE A 109 -24.80 -22.61 8.11
N TRP A 110 -25.96 -22.93 8.68
CA TRP A 110 -26.50 -22.20 9.84
C TRP A 110 -25.56 -22.24 11.05
N GLY A 111 -24.85 -23.35 11.27
CA GLY A 111 -23.80 -23.47 12.28
C GLY A 111 -22.63 -22.51 12.06
N LEU A 112 -22.18 -22.32 10.82
CA LEU A 112 -21.13 -21.35 10.47
C LEU A 112 -21.60 -19.92 10.78
N PHE A 113 -22.80 -19.53 10.35
CA PHE A 113 -23.37 -18.21 10.64
C PHE A 113 -23.59 -17.96 12.14
N ALA A 114 -23.96 -18.99 12.91
CA ALA A 114 -24.20 -18.87 14.35
C ALA A 114 -22.91 -18.83 15.21
N THR A 115 -21.75 -19.23 14.65
CA THR A 115 -20.49 -19.35 15.42
C THR A 115 -19.40 -18.36 15.00
N MET A 116 -19.39 -17.89 13.76
CA MET A 116 -18.37 -16.95 13.26
C MET A 116 -18.80 -15.49 13.37
N ARG A 117 -17.89 -14.59 13.76
CA ARG A 117 -18.14 -13.14 13.70
C ARG A 117 -18.02 -12.64 12.27
N ILE A 118 -18.66 -11.51 11.96
CA ILE A 118 -18.72 -10.93 10.61
C ILE A 118 -17.33 -10.86 9.93
N LYS A 119 -16.27 -10.41 10.63
CA LYS A 119 -14.91 -10.34 10.07
C LYS A 119 -14.28 -11.71 9.77
N GLU A 120 -14.65 -12.74 10.53
CA GLU A 120 -14.21 -14.14 10.31
C GLU A 120 -14.99 -14.74 9.14
N LEU A 121 -16.30 -14.46 9.05
CA LEU A 121 -17.17 -14.81 7.93
C LEU A 121 -16.71 -14.16 6.62
N THR A 122 -16.29 -12.88 6.61
CA THR A 122 -15.71 -12.24 5.42
C THR A 122 -14.44 -12.97 4.95
N ARG A 123 -13.54 -13.35 5.87
CA ARG A 123 -12.36 -14.17 5.55
C ARG A 123 -12.75 -15.57 5.06
N TYR A 124 -13.81 -16.16 5.60
CA TYR A 124 -14.32 -17.44 5.13
C TYR A 124 -14.87 -17.34 3.70
N ARG A 125 -15.65 -16.30 3.38
CA ARG A 125 -16.15 -16.02 2.02
C ARG A 125 -15.00 -15.77 1.03
N ASP A 126 -13.92 -15.12 1.46
CA ASP A 126 -12.69 -15.03 0.67
C ASP A 126 -12.08 -16.41 0.36
N THR A 127 -12.00 -17.32 1.34
CA THR A 127 -11.56 -18.70 1.08
C THR A 127 -12.53 -19.53 0.24
N LEU A 128 -13.84 -19.25 0.26
CA LEU A 128 -14.83 -19.89 -0.59
C LEU A 128 -14.70 -19.49 -2.08
N ARG A 129 -13.90 -18.47 -2.42
CA ARG A 129 -13.63 -18.07 -3.81
C ARG A 129 -12.98 -19.18 -4.65
N ARG A 130 -12.20 -20.07 -4.02
CA ARG A 130 -11.52 -21.19 -4.70
C ARG A 130 -11.77 -22.47 -3.94
N ALA A 131 -12.66 -23.32 -4.47
CA ALA A 131 -13.09 -24.54 -3.80
C ALA A 131 -12.98 -25.78 -4.71
N ILE A 132 -12.67 -26.91 -4.09
CA ILE A 132 -12.62 -28.23 -4.72
C ILE A 132 -13.68 -29.11 -4.07
N LEU A 133 -14.57 -29.72 -4.85
CA LEU A 133 -15.67 -30.57 -4.37
C LEU A 133 -15.41 -32.04 -4.74
N ILE A 134 -15.21 -32.89 -3.73
CA ILE A 134 -14.94 -34.33 -3.85
C ILE A 134 -16.10 -35.11 -3.19
N MET A 135 -17.21 -35.25 -3.93
CA MET A 135 -18.49 -35.74 -3.39
C MET A 135 -19.39 -36.36 -4.46
N ASN A 136 -20.52 -36.95 -4.04
CA ASN A 136 -21.56 -37.43 -4.94
C ASN A 136 -22.21 -36.23 -5.69
N PRO A 137 -22.56 -36.34 -6.98
CA PRO A 137 -23.26 -35.27 -7.71
C PRO A 137 -24.54 -34.77 -7.03
N SER A 138 -25.28 -35.61 -6.30
CA SER A 138 -26.46 -35.19 -5.51
C SER A 138 -26.08 -34.28 -4.34
N THR A 139 -25.06 -34.65 -3.57
CA THR A 139 -24.47 -33.81 -2.50
C THR A 139 -23.97 -32.48 -3.07
N ALA A 140 -23.28 -32.52 -4.22
CA ALA A 140 -22.78 -31.31 -4.89
C ALA A 140 -23.90 -30.36 -5.33
N LYS A 141 -24.98 -30.89 -5.94
CA LYS A 141 -26.16 -30.09 -6.32
C LYS A 141 -26.79 -29.40 -5.10
N SER A 142 -27.00 -30.14 -4.02
CA SER A 142 -27.57 -29.60 -2.77
C SER A 142 -26.66 -28.56 -2.13
N PHE A 143 -25.35 -28.84 -2.06
CA PHE A 143 -24.35 -27.92 -1.49
C PHE A 143 -24.25 -26.60 -2.27
N ILE A 144 -24.15 -26.67 -3.60
CA ILE A 144 -24.13 -25.46 -4.45
C ILE A 144 -25.40 -24.64 -4.26
N THR A 145 -26.56 -25.28 -4.13
CA THR A 145 -27.85 -24.60 -3.96
C THR A 145 -27.92 -23.84 -2.64
N GLU A 146 -27.64 -24.50 -1.51
CA GLU A 146 -27.69 -23.85 -0.19
C GLU A 146 -26.68 -22.70 -0.05
N VAL A 147 -25.46 -22.88 -0.57
CA VAL A 147 -24.39 -21.84 -0.51
C VAL A 147 -24.70 -20.64 -1.42
N VAL A 148 -25.45 -20.86 -2.51
CA VAL A 148 -25.97 -19.80 -3.38
C VAL A 148 -27.14 -19.07 -2.73
N GLU A 149 -28.15 -19.79 -2.23
CA GLU A 149 -29.35 -19.19 -1.62
C GLU A 149 -29.02 -18.41 -0.35
N THR A 150 -28.03 -18.87 0.44
CA THR A 150 -27.50 -18.14 1.60
C THR A 150 -26.52 -17.01 1.26
N ASN A 151 -26.32 -16.70 -0.04
CA ASN A 151 -25.44 -15.63 -0.52
C ASN A 151 -24.01 -15.67 0.05
N LEU A 152 -23.47 -16.86 0.32
CA LEU A 152 -22.07 -17.03 0.75
C LEU A 152 -21.07 -16.85 -0.41
N VAL A 153 -21.50 -17.24 -1.62
CA VAL A 153 -20.72 -17.25 -2.87
C VAL A 153 -21.09 -16.06 -3.77
N ALA A 154 -20.15 -15.62 -4.60
CA ALA A 154 -20.33 -14.57 -5.61
C ALA A 154 -19.94 -15.08 -7.01
N PHE A 155 -20.09 -14.22 -8.04
CA PHE A 155 -19.76 -14.55 -9.44
C PHE A 155 -18.27 -14.84 -9.67
N ASP A 156 -17.40 -14.27 -8.84
CA ASP A 156 -15.95 -14.39 -8.89
C ASP A 156 -15.40 -15.68 -8.25
N CYS A 157 -16.27 -16.51 -7.68
CA CYS A 157 -15.92 -17.85 -7.24
C CYS A 157 -15.58 -18.76 -8.43
N HIS A 158 -14.50 -19.54 -8.33
CA HIS A 158 -14.12 -20.57 -9.28
C HIS A 158 -14.02 -21.91 -8.55
N TRP A 159 -14.95 -22.83 -8.86
CA TRP A 159 -15.08 -24.13 -8.19
C TRP A 159 -14.70 -25.29 -9.14
N ILE A 160 -14.09 -26.34 -8.58
CA ILE A 160 -13.68 -27.55 -9.29
C ILE A 160 -14.43 -28.75 -8.72
N ILE A 161 -15.29 -29.41 -9.51
CA ILE A 161 -15.93 -30.69 -9.14
C ILE A 161 -15.09 -31.83 -9.71
N ILE A 162 -14.80 -32.84 -8.88
CA ILE A 162 -14.12 -34.06 -9.29
C ILE A 162 -15.04 -35.24 -9.02
N ASN A 163 -15.46 -35.93 -10.08
CA ASN A 163 -16.09 -37.24 -9.95
C ASN A 163 -15.91 -38.05 -11.25
N GLU A 164 -15.40 -39.27 -11.14
CA GLU A 164 -15.16 -40.14 -12.29
C GLU A 164 -16.44 -40.46 -13.07
N GLU A 165 -17.58 -40.53 -12.38
CA GLU A 165 -18.84 -41.16 -12.84
C GLU A 165 -19.99 -40.14 -13.06
N ILE A 166 -19.66 -38.87 -13.35
CA ILE A 166 -20.65 -37.80 -13.48
C ILE A 166 -21.23 -37.67 -14.91
N ASN A 167 -22.56 -37.81 -14.99
CA ASN A 167 -23.32 -37.83 -16.24
C ASN A 167 -23.63 -36.43 -16.77
N ASP A 168 -23.85 -36.31 -18.10
CA ASP A 168 -24.07 -35.01 -18.75
C ASP A 168 -25.28 -34.24 -18.19
N ALA A 169 -26.33 -34.93 -17.75
CA ALA A 169 -27.49 -34.32 -17.10
C ALA A 169 -27.14 -33.68 -15.74
N ASP A 170 -26.27 -34.31 -14.95
CA ASP A 170 -25.79 -33.76 -13.68
C ASP A 170 -24.88 -32.56 -13.93
N VAL A 171 -24.00 -32.65 -14.92
CA VAL A 171 -23.11 -31.57 -15.37
C VAL A 171 -23.92 -30.33 -15.78
N GLN A 172 -24.99 -30.50 -16.58
CA GLN A 172 -25.89 -29.41 -16.96
C GLN A 172 -26.62 -28.79 -15.75
N GLU A 173 -27.15 -29.61 -14.84
CA GLU A 173 -27.87 -29.09 -13.68
C GLU A 173 -26.95 -28.36 -12.68
N LEU A 174 -25.73 -28.87 -12.46
CA LEU A 174 -24.73 -28.21 -11.62
C LEU A 174 -24.35 -26.83 -12.19
N VAL A 175 -24.14 -26.74 -13.51
CA VAL A 175 -23.86 -25.47 -14.20
C VAL A 175 -25.04 -24.50 -14.14
N ARG A 176 -26.29 -25.00 -14.15
CA ARG A 176 -27.50 -24.19 -13.94
C ARG A 176 -27.64 -23.67 -12.51
N ARG A 177 -27.17 -24.43 -11.51
CA ARG A 177 -27.22 -24.06 -10.08
C ARG A 177 -26.04 -23.19 -9.63
N SER A 178 -24.88 -23.27 -10.28
CA SER A 178 -23.67 -22.51 -9.91
C SER A 178 -23.67 -21.06 -10.41
N ILE A 179 -23.41 -20.09 -9.53
CA ILE A 179 -23.21 -18.67 -9.91
C ILE A 179 -21.78 -18.38 -10.39
N GLY A 180 -20.76 -19.02 -9.82
CA GLY A 180 -19.35 -18.85 -10.20
C GLY A 180 -18.94 -19.56 -11.50
N ARG A 181 -17.65 -19.49 -11.85
CA ARG A 181 -17.02 -20.36 -12.87
C ARG A 181 -16.93 -21.79 -12.34
N LEU A 182 -17.39 -22.76 -13.13
CA LEU A 182 -17.31 -24.18 -12.77
C LEU A 182 -16.35 -24.92 -13.69
N THR A 183 -15.48 -25.76 -13.11
CA THR A 183 -14.65 -26.74 -13.82
C THR A 183 -15.05 -28.13 -13.34
N ILE A 184 -15.22 -29.09 -14.25
CA ILE A 184 -15.64 -30.46 -13.92
C ILE A 184 -14.63 -31.43 -14.50
N ILE A 185 -14.14 -32.35 -13.66
CA ILE A 185 -13.15 -33.37 -14.01
C ILE A 185 -13.84 -34.74 -13.90
N ARG A 186 -13.93 -35.46 -15.03
CA ARG A 186 -14.56 -36.79 -15.12
C ARG A 186 -13.74 -37.79 -15.91
N GLN A 187 -13.99 -39.08 -15.71
CA GLN A 187 -13.40 -40.11 -16.56
C GLN A 187 -14.08 -40.09 -17.94
N THR A 188 -13.34 -40.38 -19.00
CA THR A 188 -13.86 -40.48 -20.38
C THR A 188 -13.24 -41.67 -21.10
N PHE A 189 -13.89 -42.16 -22.15
CA PHE A 189 -13.45 -43.31 -22.93
C PHE A 189 -13.26 -42.93 -24.41
N PRO A 190 -12.19 -43.40 -25.08
CA PRO A 190 -11.91 -43.03 -26.47
C PRO A 190 -12.86 -43.76 -27.44
N VAL A 191 -13.99 -43.13 -27.77
CA VAL A 191 -14.97 -43.67 -28.72
C VAL A 191 -14.50 -43.45 -30.18
N PRO A 192 -14.49 -44.49 -31.05
CA PRO A 192 -14.22 -44.33 -32.47
C PRO A 192 -15.16 -43.34 -33.16
N GLN A 193 -14.59 -42.48 -34.01
CA GLN A 193 -15.33 -41.48 -34.78
C GLN A 193 -16.24 -42.13 -35.85
N ASN A 194 -15.77 -43.21 -36.48
CA ASN A 194 -16.52 -43.95 -37.48
C ASN A 194 -17.69 -44.71 -36.85
N ILE A 195 -18.93 -44.31 -37.19
CA ILE A 195 -20.18 -44.92 -36.69
C ILE A 195 -20.22 -46.43 -36.99
N SER A 196 -19.81 -46.83 -38.20
CA SER A 196 -19.73 -48.23 -38.63
C SER A 196 -18.74 -49.08 -37.81
N GLN A 197 -17.72 -48.47 -37.22
CA GLN A 197 -16.73 -49.14 -36.35
C GLN A 197 -17.06 -48.97 -34.86
N ARG A 198 -18.02 -48.12 -34.48
CA ARG A 198 -18.37 -47.86 -33.08
C ARG A 198 -18.87 -49.10 -32.34
N CYS A 199 -19.64 -49.95 -33.03
CA CYS A 199 -20.27 -51.16 -32.48
C CYS A 199 -19.57 -52.48 -32.84
N PHE A 200 -18.42 -52.41 -33.51
CA PHE A 200 -17.62 -53.58 -33.88
C PHE A 200 -16.21 -53.47 -33.29
N ARG A 201 -15.65 -54.60 -32.83
CA ARG A 201 -14.31 -54.69 -32.23
C ARG A 201 -13.61 -55.92 -32.77
N GLY A 202 -12.86 -55.74 -33.86
CA GLY A 202 -12.40 -56.86 -34.67
C GLY A 202 -13.59 -57.72 -35.13
N ASN A 203 -13.56 -59.01 -34.80
CA ASN A 203 -14.64 -59.95 -35.13
C ASN A 203 -15.83 -59.91 -34.14
N HIS A 204 -15.75 -59.15 -33.03
CA HIS A 204 -16.83 -59.06 -32.05
C HIS A 204 -17.84 -57.95 -32.39
N ARG A 205 -19.14 -58.24 -32.23
CA ARG A 205 -20.24 -57.29 -32.43
C ARG A 205 -20.88 -56.96 -31.09
N ILE A 206 -20.89 -55.68 -30.76
CA ILE A 206 -21.52 -55.11 -29.56
C ILE A 206 -22.99 -54.78 -29.85
N SER A 207 -23.87 -54.88 -28.85
CA SER A 207 -25.27 -54.43 -28.95
C SER A 207 -25.34 -52.93 -29.26
N SER A 208 -26.28 -52.51 -30.12
CA SER A 208 -26.53 -51.09 -30.44
C SER A 208 -26.74 -50.24 -29.18
N SER A 209 -27.49 -50.77 -28.20
CA SER A 209 -27.79 -50.13 -26.91
C SER A 209 -26.61 -49.98 -25.95
N LEU A 210 -25.47 -50.62 -26.25
CA LEU A 210 -24.24 -50.55 -25.45
C LEU A 210 -23.12 -49.76 -26.14
N CYS A 211 -23.23 -49.50 -27.45
CA CYS A 211 -22.20 -48.80 -28.22
C CYS A 211 -22.59 -47.40 -28.69
N ASP A 212 -23.88 -47.02 -28.72
CA ASP A 212 -24.28 -45.64 -29.02
C ASP A 212 -24.36 -44.78 -27.75
N PRO A 213 -23.47 -43.79 -27.55
CA PRO A 213 -23.54 -42.86 -26.41
C PRO A 213 -24.79 -41.95 -26.43
N LYS A 214 -25.63 -42.02 -27.47
CA LYS A 214 -26.95 -41.36 -27.49
C LYS A 214 -28.06 -42.20 -26.86
N ASP A 215 -27.85 -43.49 -26.61
CA ASP A 215 -28.86 -44.36 -25.98
C ASP A 215 -28.95 -44.04 -24.47
N PRO A 216 -30.15 -43.74 -23.92
CA PRO A 216 -30.33 -43.50 -22.49
C PRO A 216 -29.82 -44.66 -21.61
N PHE A 217 -29.88 -45.90 -22.09
CA PHE A 217 -29.34 -47.06 -21.39
C PHE A 217 -27.82 -46.94 -21.22
N SER A 218 -27.10 -46.60 -22.30
CA SER A 218 -25.65 -46.38 -22.27
C SER A 218 -25.24 -45.19 -21.39
N GLN A 219 -26.09 -44.16 -21.27
CA GLN A 219 -25.85 -43.00 -20.39
C GLN A 219 -26.14 -43.31 -18.91
N SER A 220 -27.03 -44.26 -18.61
CA SER A 220 -27.41 -44.65 -17.24
C SER A 220 -26.44 -45.61 -16.56
N MET A 221 -25.47 -46.18 -17.30
CA MET A 221 -24.69 -47.34 -16.86
C MET A 221 -23.39 -46.94 -16.13
N GLU A 222 -23.22 -47.44 -14.89
CA GLU A 222 -22.01 -47.22 -14.08
C GLU A 222 -20.71 -47.64 -14.80
N ILE A 223 -19.62 -46.90 -14.58
CA ILE A 223 -18.30 -47.20 -15.16
C ILE A 223 -17.80 -48.61 -14.80
N SER A 224 -18.06 -49.10 -13.59
CA SER A 224 -17.67 -50.45 -13.21
C SER A 224 -18.37 -51.53 -14.04
N ASN A 225 -19.53 -51.27 -14.64
CA ASN A 225 -20.24 -52.23 -15.49
C ASN A 225 -19.66 -52.26 -16.93
N LEU A 226 -19.12 -51.14 -17.43
CA LEU A 226 -18.30 -51.12 -18.65
C LEU A 226 -17.06 -52.02 -18.49
N TYR A 227 -16.34 -51.90 -17.37
CA TYR A 227 -15.19 -52.77 -17.07
C TYR A 227 -15.56 -54.24 -16.87
N ILE A 228 -16.76 -54.56 -16.33
CA ILE A 228 -17.25 -55.94 -16.25
C ILE A 228 -17.45 -56.54 -17.65
N TYR A 229 -18.06 -55.80 -18.59
CA TYR A 229 -18.24 -56.26 -19.97
C TYR A 229 -16.90 -56.58 -20.65
N ASP A 230 -15.93 -55.67 -20.55
CA ASP A 230 -14.60 -55.84 -21.14
C ASP A 230 -13.80 -56.99 -20.45
N THR A 231 -14.03 -57.21 -19.15
CA THR A 231 -13.46 -58.36 -18.42
C THR A 231 -13.99 -59.70 -18.93
N VAL A 232 -15.28 -59.79 -19.24
CA VAL A 232 -15.88 -61.02 -19.81
C VAL A 232 -15.34 -61.28 -21.21
N LEU A 233 -15.18 -60.24 -22.04
CA LEU A 233 -14.57 -60.34 -23.36
C LEU A 233 -13.10 -60.79 -23.30
N LEU A 234 -12.31 -60.21 -22.38
CA LEU A 234 -10.93 -60.60 -22.09
C LEU A 234 -10.81 -62.06 -21.67
N LEU A 235 -11.67 -62.51 -20.74
CA LEU A 235 -11.69 -63.90 -20.28
C LEU A 235 -12.06 -64.86 -21.42
N ALA A 236 -13.07 -64.54 -22.22
CA ALA A 236 -13.45 -65.35 -23.39
C ALA A 236 -12.29 -65.50 -24.39
N ASN A 237 -11.56 -64.41 -24.67
CA ASN A 237 -10.37 -64.43 -25.51
C ASN A 237 -9.25 -65.30 -24.92
N ALA A 238 -8.97 -65.17 -23.62
CA ALA A 238 -7.96 -65.98 -22.93
C ALA A 238 -8.31 -67.48 -22.90
N PHE A 239 -9.58 -67.84 -22.68
CA PHE A 239 -10.05 -69.23 -22.78
C PHE A 239 -9.94 -69.78 -24.19
N HIS A 240 -10.38 -69.02 -25.21
CA HIS A 240 -10.27 -69.40 -26.62
C HIS A 240 -8.81 -69.68 -27.02
N LYS A 241 -7.91 -68.74 -26.71
CA LYS A 241 -6.47 -68.87 -26.96
C LYS A 241 -5.85 -70.09 -26.25
N LYS A 242 -6.28 -70.42 -25.02
CA LYS A 242 -5.83 -71.64 -24.32
C LYS A 242 -6.30 -72.95 -24.96
N LEU A 243 -7.48 -72.95 -25.58
CA LEU A 243 -8.00 -74.11 -26.32
C LEU A 243 -7.24 -74.30 -27.64
N GLU A 244 -6.97 -73.22 -28.39
CA GLU A 244 -6.15 -73.25 -29.61
C GLU A 244 -4.71 -73.72 -29.33
N ASP A 245 -4.07 -73.15 -28.30
CA ASP A 245 -2.71 -73.52 -27.86
C ASP A 245 -2.60 -75.00 -27.42
N ARG A 246 -3.74 -75.65 -27.13
CA ARG A 246 -3.86 -76.95 -26.43
C ARG A 246 -3.16 -77.01 -25.05
N LYS A 247 -2.73 -75.87 -24.50
CA LYS A 247 -2.06 -75.73 -23.19
C LYS A 247 -3.07 -75.52 -22.05
N TRP A 248 -4.19 -76.24 -22.10
CA TRP A 248 -5.20 -76.22 -21.06
C TRP A 248 -4.81 -77.18 -19.91
N HIS A 249 -4.81 -76.67 -18.68
CA HIS A 249 -4.60 -77.47 -17.49
C HIS A 249 -5.92 -77.61 -16.74
N SER A 250 -6.45 -78.83 -16.63
CA SER A 250 -7.70 -79.11 -15.92
C SER A 250 -7.69 -78.54 -14.50
N MET A 251 -8.78 -77.87 -14.13
CA MET A 251 -8.98 -77.34 -12.79
C MET A 251 -9.53 -78.46 -11.89
N ALA A 252 -8.71 -78.95 -10.97
CA ALA A 252 -9.16 -79.83 -9.89
C ALA A 252 -9.92 -79.02 -8.83
N SER A 253 -10.88 -79.64 -8.13
CA SER A 253 -11.59 -79.00 -7.02
C SER A 253 -10.63 -78.72 -5.85
N LEU A 254 -10.37 -77.44 -5.57
CA LEU A 254 -9.47 -76.99 -4.50
C LEU A 254 -10.22 -76.87 -3.17
N THR A 255 -9.56 -77.21 -2.05
CA THR A 255 -10.14 -77.11 -0.70
C THR A 255 -9.40 -76.10 0.17
N CYS A 256 -9.94 -74.89 0.36
CA CYS A 256 -9.23 -73.79 1.02
C CYS A 256 -8.92 -74.00 2.52
N ILE A 257 -9.46 -75.06 3.15
CA ILE A 257 -9.40 -75.29 4.61
C ILE A 257 -8.22 -76.18 5.04
N ARG A 258 -7.64 -76.97 4.13
CA ARG A 258 -6.57 -77.94 4.47
C ARG A 258 -5.18 -77.32 4.34
N LYS A 259 -4.35 -77.42 5.39
CA LYS A 259 -2.97 -76.89 5.47
C LYS A 259 -2.02 -77.36 4.35
N ASN A 260 -2.31 -78.49 3.69
CA ASN A 260 -1.46 -79.08 2.65
C ASN A 260 -2.11 -78.99 1.25
N SER A 261 -3.02 -78.04 1.02
CA SER A 261 -3.68 -77.86 -0.28
C SER A 261 -2.69 -77.36 -1.32
N LYS A 262 -2.56 -78.08 -2.43
CA LYS A 262 -1.67 -77.68 -3.53
C LYS A 262 -2.33 -76.57 -4.37
N PRO A 263 -1.61 -75.50 -4.75
CA PRO A 263 -2.13 -74.46 -5.64
C PRO A 263 -2.32 -74.98 -7.07
N TRP A 264 -3.13 -74.29 -7.87
CA TRP A 264 -3.44 -74.69 -9.24
C TRP A 264 -2.20 -74.58 -10.13
N GLN A 265 -1.73 -75.72 -10.66
CA GLN A 265 -0.55 -75.79 -11.51
C GLN A 265 -0.74 -75.05 -12.85
N GLY A 266 -1.97 -74.89 -13.32
CA GLY A 266 -2.31 -74.08 -14.49
C GLY A 266 -2.36 -72.56 -14.23
N GLY A 267 -2.33 -72.14 -12.96
CA GLY A 267 -2.58 -70.77 -12.54
C GLY A 267 -1.73 -69.72 -13.24
N ARG A 268 -0.41 -69.86 -13.15
CA ARG A 268 0.54 -68.91 -13.75
C ARG A 268 0.42 -68.90 -15.28
N SER A 269 0.31 -70.09 -15.88
CA SER A 269 0.10 -70.25 -17.33
C SER A 269 -1.17 -69.55 -17.82
N MET A 270 -2.25 -69.53 -17.02
CA MET A 270 -3.46 -68.76 -17.31
C MET A 270 -3.26 -67.26 -17.08
N LEU A 271 -2.70 -66.85 -15.94
CA LEU A 271 -2.43 -65.44 -15.60
C LEU A 271 -1.62 -64.74 -16.70
N ASP A 272 -0.52 -65.36 -17.14
CA ASP A 272 0.35 -64.80 -18.19
C ASP A 272 -0.35 -64.77 -19.57
N THR A 273 -1.41 -65.56 -19.78
CA THR A 273 -2.23 -65.53 -21.00
C THR A 273 -3.28 -64.43 -20.95
N ILE A 274 -3.87 -64.18 -19.78
CA ILE A 274 -4.79 -63.05 -19.56
C ILE A 274 -4.01 -61.73 -19.67
N LYS A 275 -2.84 -61.62 -19.01
CA LYS A 275 -1.96 -60.43 -19.07
C LYS A 275 -1.51 -60.10 -20.50
N LYS A 276 -1.32 -61.11 -21.36
CA LYS A 276 -0.94 -60.98 -22.78
C LYS A 276 -2.12 -61.18 -23.75
N GLY A 277 -3.35 -61.04 -23.26
CA GLY A 277 -4.59 -61.38 -23.97
C GLY A 277 -5.46 -60.18 -24.31
N GLY A 278 -4.89 -58.97 -24.30
CA GLY A 278 -5.60 -57.68 -24.33
C GLY A 278 -6.68 -57.55 -25.39
N VAL A 279 -7.73 -56.78 -25.08
CA VAL A 279 -8.95 -56.66 -25.88
C VAL A 279 -9.40 -55.22 -26.04
N ASN A 280 -9.92 -54.88 -27.22
CA ASN A 280 -10.55 -53.60 -27.48
C ASN A 280 -12.07 -53.72 -27.22
N GLY A 281 -12.57 -53.01 -26.22
CA GLY A 281 -13.93 -53.15 -25.68
C GLY A 281 -14.75 -51.86 -25.71
N LEU A 282 -15.53 -51.65 -24.65
CA LEU A 282 -16.30 -50.43 -24.39
C LEU A 282 -15.44 -49.32 -23.78
N THR A 283 -14.49 -49.68 -22.89
CA THR A 283 -13.60 -48.72 -22.20
C THR A 283 -12.38 -48.30 -23.04
N GLY A 284 -12.20 -48.89 -24.22
CA GLY A 284 -11.01 -48.70 -25.06
C GLY A 284 -10.17 -49.97 -25.10
N GLU A 285 -8.85 -49.83 -25.00
CA GLU A 285 -7.89 -50.92 -25.00
C GLU A 285 -7.61 -51.42 -23.57
N LEU A 286 -8.09 -52.62 -23.25
CA LEU A 286 -7.87 -53.27 -21.95
C LEU A 286 -6.64 -54.17 -22.02
N GLU A 287 -5.55 -53.66 -21.44
CA GLU A 287 -4.29 -54.37 -21.20
C GLU A 287 -3.87 -54.25 -19.73
N PHE A 288 -2.74 -54.87 -19.36
CA PHE A 288 -2.17 -54.75 -18.01
C PHE A 288 -0.67 -54.49 -18.09
N ALA A 289 -0.24 -53.41 -17.45
CA ALA A 289 1.18 -53.11 -17.26
C ALA A 289 1.89 -54.19 -16.43
N GLU A 290 3.22 -54.16 -16.36
CA GLU A 290 3.96 -55.19 -15.62
C GLU A 290 3.55 -55.31 -14.15
N ASN A 291 3.13 -54.19 -13.53
CA ASN A 291 2.62 -54.13 -12.17
C ASN A 291 1.21 -54.75 -11.94
N GLY A 292 0.55 -55.28 -12.99
CA GLY A 292 -0.76 -55.91 -12.92
C GLY A 292 -1.96 -54.95 -12.93
N GLY A 293 -1.76 -53.65 -13.09
CA GLY A 293 -2.83 -52.67 -13.29
C GLY A 293 -3.04 -52.30 -14.76
N ASN A 294 -4.28 -52.01 -15.13
CA ASN A 294 -4.62 -51.34 -16.39
C ASN A 294 -4.07 -49.90 -16.40
N PRO A 295 -3.20 -49.51 -17.36
CA PRO A 295 -2.67 -48.15 -17.47
C PRO A 295 -3.62 -47.18 -18.18
N ASN A 296 -4.59 -47.68 -18.94
CA ASN A 296 -5.37 -46.90 -19.90
C ASN A 296 -6.55 -46.21 -19.23
N VAL A 297 -6.32 -44.94 -18.86
CA VAL A 297 -7.33 -44.01 -18.38
C VAL A 297 -7.21 -42.67 -19.10
N HIS A 298 -8.35 -42.06 -19.39
CA HIS A 298 -8.45 -40.69 -19.87
C HIS A 298 -9.41 -39.91 -18.98
N PHE A 299 -9.04 -38.67 -18.67
CA PHE A 299 -9.91 -37.70 -18.02
C PHE A 299 -10.30 -36.61 -19.00
N GLU A 300 -11.54 -36.14 -18.89
CA GLU A 300 -12.03 -34.96 -19.59
C GLU A 300 -12.17 -33.81 -18.60
N ILE A 301 -11.65 -32.64 -18.97
CA ILE A 301 -11.75 -31.42 -18.17
C ILE A 301 -12.70 -30.48 -18.90
N LEU A 302 -13.87 -30.28 -18.31
CA LEU A 302 -14.93 -29.40 -18.77
C LEU A 302 -14.89 -28.07 -18.01
N GLY A 303 -15.31 -26.99 -18.65
CA GLY A 303 -15.47 -25.67 -18.04
C GLY A 303 -16.72 -24.95 -18.53
N THR A 304 -17.28 -24.10 -17.68
CA THR A 304 -18.36 -23.18 -18.05
C THR A 304 -17.88 -22.12 -19.05
N ASN A 305 -18.60 -21.96 -20.15
CA ASN A 305 -18.38 -20.92 -21.13
C ASN A 305 -19.38 -19.76 -20.91
N TYR A 306 -18.86 -18.54 -20.81
CA TYR A 306 -19.66 -17.32 -20.84
C TYR A 306 -19.73 -16.84 -22.29
N GLY A 307 -20.78 -17.25 -23.00
CA GLY A 307 -21.07 -16.81 -24.38
C GLY A 307 -22.40 -16.05 -24.43
N GLU A 308 -22.46 -15.03 -25.27
CA GLU A 308 -23.49 -13.97 -25.18
C GLU A 308 -24.92 -14.46 -25.47
N ASP A 309 -25.11 -15.42 -26.40
CA ASP A 309 -26.43 -15.76 -26.94
C ASP A 309 -27.12 -17.01 -26.38
N LEU A 310 -26.44 -17.87 -25.61
CA LEU A 310 -26.92 -19.24 -25.32
C LEU A 310 -26.68 -19.74 -23.87
N GLY A 311 -26.62 -18.81 -22.92
CA GLY A 311 -26.58 -19.10 -21.48
C GLY A 311 -25.28 -19.76 -21.01
N ARG A 312 -25.32 -20.37 -19.82
CA ARG A 312 -24.17 -21.06 -19.21
C ARG A 312 -23.89 -22.41 -19.90
N GLY A 313 -23.22 -22.36 -21.05
CA GLY A 313 -22.80 -23.54 -21.79
C GLY A 313 -21.62 -24.28 -21.14
N ILE A 314 -21.44 -25.55 -21.51
CA ILE A 314 -20.28 -26.37 -21.10
C ILE A 314 -19.35 -26.55 -22.30
N ARG A 315 -18.04 -26.33 -22.10
CA ARG A 315 -17.00 -26.50 -23.12
C ARG A 315 -15.89 -27.42 -22.61
N LYS A 316 -15.40 -28.30 -23.48
CA LYS A 316 -14.17 -29.07 -23.22
C LYS A 316 -12.96 -28.12 -23.23
N LEU A 317 -12.17 -28.13 -22.15
CA LEU A 317 -10.93 -27.34 -22.02
C LEU A 317 -9.69 -28.18 -22.37
N GLY A 318 -9.74 -29.48 -22.07
CA GLY A 318 -8.66 -30.42 -22.39
C GLY A 318 -8.99 -31.86 -22.01
N CYS A 319 -8.03 -32.74 -22.27
CA CYS A 319 -8.00 -34.11 -21.75
C CYS A 319 -6.69 -34.35 -20.99
N TRP A 320 -6.71 -35.29 -20.05
CA TRP A 320 -5.52 -35.75 -19.34
C TRP A 320 -5.36 -37.26 -19.43
N ASN A 321 -4.13 -37.76 -19.54
CA ASN A 321 -3.79 -39.18 -19.37
C ASN A 321 -2.43 -39.35 -18.64
N PRO A 322 -2.09 -40.53 -18.12
CA PRO A 322 -0.83 -40.75 -17.40
C PRO A 322 0.44 -40.60 -18.25
N VAL A 323 0.34 -40.74 -19.58
CA VAL A 323 1.50 -40.82 -20.49
C VAL A 323 1.88 -39.47 -21.10
N THR A 324 0.90 -38.66 -21.50
CA THR A 324 1.11 -37.33 -22.12
C THR A 324 0.73 -36.16 -21.21
N GLY A 325 0.17 -36.44 -20.02
CA GLY A 325 -0.26 -35.41 -19.09
C GLY A 325 -1.48 -34.65 -19.61
N LEU A 326 -1.50 -33.32 -19.38
CA LEU A 326 -2.58 -32.45 -19.85
C LEU A 326 -2.38 -32.07 -21.33
N ASN A 327 -3.33 -32.44 -22.16
CA ASN A 327 -3.45 -32.03 -23.56
C ASN A 327 -4.64 -31.07 -23.71
N GLY A 328 -4.34 -29.77 -23.83
CA GLY A 328 -5.31 -28.66 -23.88
C GLY A 328 -4.77 -27.42 -23.18
N SER A 329 -5.63 -26.44 -22.90
CA SER A 329 -5.30 -25.33 -22.00
C SER A 329 -6.53 -24.90 -21.21
N LEU A 330 -6.34 -24.65 -19.91
CA LEU A 330 -7.43 -24.30 -19.00
C LEU A 330 -7.67 -22.79 -18.90
N THR A 331 -6.73 -21.99 -19.39
CA THR A 331 -6.84 -20.52 -19.45
C THR A 331 -7.57 -20.08 -20.70
N ASP A 332 -8.58 -19.21 -20.55
CA ASP A 332 -9.43 -18.78 -21.67
C ASP A 332 -8.81 -17.58 -22.40
N ARG A 333 -7.65 -17.81 -23.04
CA ARG A 333 -6.87 -16.83 -23.83
C ARG A 333 -7.66 -16.18 -24.99
N LYS A 334 -8.93 -16.53 -25.19
CA LYS A 334 -9.81 -15.86 -26.15
C LYS A 334 -10.45 -14.58 -25.61
N LEU A 335 -10.39 -14.28 -24.31
CA LEU A 335 -10.88 -12.99 -23.76
C LEU A 335 -9.90 -11.81 -23.95
N GLU A 336 -8.91 -11.96 -24.84
CA GLU A 336 -7.91 -10.92 -25.16
C GLU A 336 -8.25 -10.05 -26.37
N ASN A 337 -9.34 -10.31 -27.12
CA ASN A 337 -9.66 -9.53 -28.33
C ASN A 337 -11.16 -9.35 -28.65
N ASN A 338 -12.07 -9.73 -27.74
CA ASN A 338 -13.48 -9.94 -28.11
C ASN A 338 -14.35 -8.68 -28.28
N MET A 339 -13.92 -7.49 -27.87
CA MET A 339 -14.73 -6.26 -28.05
C MET A 339 -14.39 -5.48 -29.33
N ARG A 340 -13.62 -6.07 -30.25
CA ARG A 340 -13.32 -5.50 -31.58
C ARG A 340 -14.60 -5.32 -32.41
N GLY A 341 -15.10 -4.09 -32.47
CA GLY A 341 -16.32 -3.73 -33.19
C GLY A 341 -17.47 -3.29 -32.27
N VAL A 342 -17.35 -3.48 -30.96
CA VAL A 342 -18.28 -2.93 -29.97
C VAL A 342 -18.07 -1.41 -29.88
N VAL A 343 -19.18 -0.66 -29.83
CA VAL A 343 -19.20 0.79 -29.56
C VAL A 343 -19.95 0.99 -28.25
N LEU A 344 -19.30 1.59 -27.25
CA LEU A 344 -19.87 1.81 -25.92
C LEU A 344 -20.20 3.29 -25.70
N ARG A 345 -21.42 3.59 -25.23
CA ARG A 345 -21.82 4.96 -24.87
C ARG A 345 -21.33 5.26 -23.47
N VAL A 346 -20.45 6.26 -23.34
CA VAL A 346 -19.79 6.63 -22.09
C VAL A 346 -20.37 7.94 -21.57
N VAL A 347 -21.01 7.90 -20.41
CA VAL A 347 -21.44 9.10 -19.68
C VAL A 347 -20.32 9.58 -18.76
N THR A 348 -20.15 10.90 -18.65
CA THR A 348 -19.15 11.52 -17.78
C THR A 348 -19.67 12.76 -17.05
N VAL A 349 -18.95 13.17 -16.00
CA VAL A 349 -19.09 14.48 -15.33
C VAL A 349 -17.74 15.18 -15.45
N LEU A 350 -17.76 16.49 -15.67
CA LEU A 350 -16.55 17.31 -15.76
C LEU A 350 -16.03 17.62 -14.35
N GLU A 351 -14.78 17.25 -14.06
CA GLU A 351 -14.07 17.56 -12.82
C GLU A 351 -12.57 17.47 -13.10
N GLU A 352 -11.81 18.50 -12.74
CA GLU A 352 -10.37 18.57 -13.04
C GLU A 352 -9.56 17.84 -11.95
N PRO A 353 -8.54 17.02 -12.28
CA PRO A 353 -8.00 16.71 -13.61
C PRO A 353 -8.55 15.40 -14.21
N PHE A 354 -9.65 14.85 -13.69
CA PHE A 354 -10.18 13.55 -14.11
C PHE A 354 -10.78 13.62 -15.52
N VAL A 355 -11.61 14.63 -15.80
CA VAL A 355 -12.23 14.90 -17.10
C VAL A 355 -12.40 16.40 -17.33
N MET A 356 -11.65 16.93 -18.29
CA MET A 356 -11.64 18.31 -18.76
C MET A 356 -12.00 18.37 -20.26
N VAL A 357 -12.44 19.54 -20.72
CA VAL A 357 -12.64 19.82 -22.16
C VAL A 357 -11.40 20.52 -22.70
N SER A 358 -10.77 19.98 -23.75
CA SER A 358 -9.73 20.71 -24.48
C SER A 358 -10.34 21.73 -25.44
N GLU A 359 -9.79 22.95 -25.44
CA GLU A 359 -10.27 24.03 -26.31
C GLU A 359 -9.81 23.84 -27.77
N ASN A 360 -10.74 23.43 -28.63
CA ASN A 360 -10.48 23.31 -30.07
C ASN A 360 -10.66 24.66 -30.78
N VAL A 361 -9.54 25.33 -31.08
CA VAL A 361 -9.47 26.60 -31.84
C VAL A 361 -10.02 26.48 -33.29
N LEU A 362 -10.31 25.27 -33.77
CA LEU A 362 -10.56 24.98 -35.19
C LEU A 362 -11.80 24.10 -35.49
N GLY A 363 -12.89 24.28 -34.74
CA GLY A 363 -14.22 23.75 -35.11
C GLY A 363 -14.41 22.22 -35.10
N LYS A 364 -13.41 21.46 -34.68
CA LYS A 364 -13.48 20.00 -34.49
C LYS A 364 -14.30 19.65 -33.23
N PRO A 365 -14.97 18.47 -33.18
CA PRO A 365 -15.75 18.06 -32.01
C PRO A 365 -14.92 18.13 -30.72
N LYS A 366 -15.54 18.60 -29.63
CA LYS A 366 -14.88 18.78 -28.32
C LYS A 366 -14.15 17.50 -27.92
N LYS A 367 -12.82 17.58 -27.79
CA LYS A 367 -12.03 16.45 -27.29
C LYS A 367 -11.92 16.56 -25.77
N TYR A 368 -12.30 15.50 -25.08
CA TYR A 368 -12.10 15.36 -23.64
C TYR A 368 -10.66 14.90 -23.35
N GLN A 369 -10.12 15.32 -22.20
CA GLN A 369 -8.80 14.94 -21.70
C GLN A 369 -8.81 14.86 -20.17
N GLY A 370 -7.91 14.10 -19.57
CA GLY A 370 -7.83 13.95 -18.12
C GLY A 370 -7.46 12.53 -17.70
N PHE A 371 -7.23 12.31 -16.41
CA PHE A 371 -6.79 11.01 -15.89
C PHE A 371 -7.78 9.88 -16.20
N SER A 372 -9.09 10.10 -15.97
CA SER A 372 -10.11 9.09 -16.30
C SER A 372 -10.21 8.83 -17.80
N ILE A 373 -9.94 9.86 -18.64
CA ILE A 373 -9.95 9.70 -20.10
C ILE A 373 -8.74 8.91 -20.58
N ASP A 374 -7.54 9.14 -20.04
CA ASP A 374 -6.36 8.32 -20.36
C ASP A 374 -6.56 6.85 -19.95
N VAL A 375 -7.22 6.59 -18.82
CA VAL A 375 -7.55 5.22 -18.37
C VAL A 375 -8.56 4.56 -19.32
N LEU A 376 -9.58 5.30 -19.77
CA LEU A 376 -10.54 4.83 -20.78
C LEU A 376 -9.85 4.55 -22.14
N GLU A 377 -8.97 5.44 -22.59
CA GLU A 377 -8.17 5.30 -23.80
C GLU A 377 -7.25 4.08 -23.73
N ALA A 378 -6.61 3.83 -22.57
CA ALA A 378 -5.81 2.63 -22.33
C ALA A 378 -6.67 1.35 -22.43
N LEU A 379 -7.80 1.31 -21.71
CA LEU A 379 -8.72 0.16 -21.76
C LEU A 379 -9.27 -0.09 -23.17
N ALA A 380 -9.59 0.96 -23.92
CA ALA A 380 -10.05 0.89 -25.31
C ALA A 380 -8.97 0.30 -26.23
N ASN A 381 -7.72 0.74 -26.10
CA ASN A 381 -6.60 0.22 -26.90
C ASN A 381 -6.25 -1.24 -26.55
N TYR A 382 -6.31 -1.65 -25.29
CA TYR A 382 -6.03 -3.03 -24.86
C TYR A 382 -7.15 -4.02 -25.24
N LEU A 383 -8.42 -3.61 -25.14
CA LEU A 383 -9.57 -4.50 -25.35
C LEU A 383 -10.19 -4.40 -26.77
N GLY A 384 -9.83 -3.36 -27.53
CA GLY A 384 -10.21 -3.16 -28.93
C GLY A 384 -11.61 -2.56 -29.15
N PHE A 385 -12.27 -2.04 -28.11
CA PHE A 385 -13.57 -1.38 -28.25
C PHE A 385 -13.44 0.07 -28.73
N LYS A 386 -14.54 0.62 -29.27
CA LYS A 386 -14.70 2.06 -29.52
C LYS A 386 -15.67 2.66 -28.51
N TYR A 387 -15.58 3.95 -28.26
CA TYR A 387 -16.49 4.65 -27.34
C TYR A 387 -16.95 5.99 -27.90
N GLU A 388 -18.17 6.38 -27.50
CA GLU A 388 -18.74 7.70 -27.74
C GLU A 388 -19.03 8.33 -26.39
N ILE A 389 -18.35 9.44 -26.07
CA ILE A 389 -18.39 10.07 -24.74
C ILE A 389 -19.25 11.34 -24.73
N TYR A 390 -20.15 11.44 -23.73
CA TYR A 390 -21.02 12.60 -23.51
C TYR A 390 -21.11 12.96 -22.02
N VAL A 391 -21.38 14.24 -21.73
CA VAL A 391 -21.53 14.73 -20.34
C VAL A 391 -22.97 14.53 -19.86
N ALA A 392 -23.14 14.14 -18.60
CA ALA A 392 -24.46 14.01 -17.96
C ALA A 392 -25.27 15.33 -18.08
N PRO A 393 -26.54 15.31 -18.54
CA PRO A 393 -27.28 16.54 -18.85
C PRO A 393 -27.53 17.52 -17.69
N ASP A 394 -27.48 17.03 -16.44
CA ASP A 394 -27.64 17.80 -15.21
C ASP A 394 -26.29 18.13 -14.52
N HIS A 395 -25.18 17.70 -15.11
CA HIS A 395 -23.82 17.78 -14.58
C HIS A 395 -23.60 17.13 -13.20
N LYS A 396 -24.52 16.28 -12.70
CA LYS A 396 -24.40 15.61 -11.39
C LYS A 396 -23.81 14.21 -11.50
N TYR A 397 -23.09 13.79 -10.46
CA TYR A 397 -22.60 12.41 -10.32
C TYR A 397 -23.71 11.38 -10.11
N GLY A 398 -24.81 11.77 -9.45
CA GLY A 398 -25.93 10.88 -9.14
C GLY A 398 -26.17 10.71 -7.64
N SER A 399 -27.36 11.12 -7.21
CA SER A 399 -27.95 10.89 -5.89
C SER A 399 -29.30 10.15 -6.02
N PRO A 400 -29.72 9.40 -5.00
CA PRO A 400 -31.10 8.91 -4.92
C PRO A 400 -32.05 10.08 -4.67
N GLN A 401 -33.25 10.00 -5.25
CA GLN A 401 -34.31 11.00 -5.13
C GLN A 401 -35.46 10.46 -4.26
N ASP A 402 -36.32 11.33 -3.73
CA ASP A 402 -37.44 10.94 -2.84
C ASP A 402 -38.48 10.00 -3.50
N ASP A 403 -38.54 9.96 -4.84
CA ASP A 403 -39.37 9.05 -5.63
C ASP A 403 -38.71 7.68 -5.89
N GLY A 404 -37.50 7.46 -5.38
CA GLY A 404 -36.68 6.26 -5.63
C GLY A 404 -35.94 6.25 -6.96
N SER A 405 -36.05 7.32 -7.77
CA SER A 405 -35.25 7.48 -8.99
C SER A 405 -33.82 7.93 -8.68
N TRP A 406 -32.96 7.89 -9.70
CA TRP A 406 -31.58 8.39 -9.63
C TRP A 406 -31.36 9.46 -10.69
N ASN A 407 -30.73 10.56 -10.29
CA ASN A 407 -30.27 11.62 -11.19
C ASN A 407 -28.82 11.36 -11.66
N GLY A 408 -28.25 12.29 -12.44
CA GLY A 408 -26.84 12.28 -12.80
C GLY A 408 -26.36 11.13 -13.66
N LEU A 409 -25.03 10.97 -13.66
CA LEU A 409 -24.30 9.87 -14.30
C LEU A 409 -24.85 8.48 -13.90
N ILE A 410 -25.20 8.27 -12.62
CA ILE A 410 -25.82 7.02 -12.16
C ILE A 410 -27.21 6.83 -12.80
N GLY A 411 -28.04 7.88 -12.87
CA GLY A 411 -29.35 7.85 -13.52
C GLY A 411 -29.25 7.45 -15.00
N GLU A 412 -28.31 8.00 -15.76
CA GLU A 412 -28.09 7.64 -17.17
C GLU A 412 -27.74 6.15 -17.38
N LEU A 413 -27.08 5.51 -16.42
CA LEU A 413 -26.83 4.07 -16.41
C LEU A 413 -28.07 3.26 -16.01
N VAL A 414 -28.78 3.66 -14.96
CA VAL A 414 -30.03 3.00 -14.49
C VAL A 414 -31.11 3.04 -15.59
N PHE A 415 -31.22 4.16 -16.31
CA PHE A 415 -32.11 4.32 -17.47
C PHE A 415 -31.54 3.75 -18.79
N LYS A 416 -30.37 3.09 -18.76
CA LYS A 416 -29.70 2.43 -19.91
C LYS A 416 -29.42 3.34 -21.13
N ARG A 417 -29.29 4.64 -20.88
CA ARG A 417 -28.92 5.67 -21.87
C ARG A 417 -27.42 5.67 -22.15
N ALA A 418 -26.63 5.38 -21.12
CA ALA A 418 -25.22 5.03 -21.23
C ALA A 418 -24.97 3.55 -20.92
N ASP A 419 -23.84 3.03 -21.39
CA ASP A 419 -23.39 1.65 -21.16
C ASP A 419 -22.31 1.60 -20.07
N ILE A 420 -21.48 2.65 -20.00
CA ILE A 420 -20.42 2.87 -19.02
C ILE A 420 -20.47 4.31 -18.51
N GLY A 421 -20.18 4.52 -17.22
CA GLY A 421 -20.02 5.82 -16.60
C GLY A 421 -18.63 5.98 -15.99
N ILE A 422 -17.91 7.04 -16.38
CA ILE A 422 -16.55 7.30 -15.91
C ILE A 422 -16.30 8.79 -15.64
N SER A 423 -15.76 9.08 -14.46
CA SER A 423 -15.28 10.38 -13.96
C SER A 423 -14.58 10.12 -12.61
N ALA A 424 -14.45 11.12 -11.72
CA ALA A 424 -14.06 10.98 -10.31
C ALA A 424 -15.14 10.27 -9.45
N LEU A 425 -15.71 9.18 -9.96
CA LEU A 425 -16.88 8.53 -9.38
C LEU A 425 -16.48 7.61 -8.21
N THR A 426 -16.65 8.11 -6.98
CA THR A 426 -16.47 7.31 -5.76
C THR A 426 -17.47 6.15 -5.71
N ILE A 427 -16.96 4.94 -5.43
CA ILE A 427 -17.79 3.76 -5.13
C ILE A 427 -18.48 3.98 -3.77
N THR A 428 -19.80 3.83 -3.72
CA THR A 428 -20.60 3.90 -2.48
C THR A 428 -21.68 2.82 -2.47
N PRO A 429 -22.07 2.27 -1.29
CA PRO A 429 -23.04 1.17 -1.21
C PRO A 429 -24.36 1.46 -1.91
N ASP A 430 -24.87 2.69 -1.77
CA ASP A 430 -26.16 3.10 -2.35
C ASP A 430 -26.14 3.10 -3.87
N ARG A 431 -24.98 3.41 -4.48
CA ARG A 431 -24.76 3.32 -5.93
C ARG A 431 -24.51 1.88 -6.37
N GLU A 432 -23.73 1.11 -5.60
CA GLU A 432 -23.43 -0.31 -5.86
C GLU A 432 -24.68 -1.19 -5.83
N ASN A 433 -25.74 -0.76 -5.13
CA ASN A 433 -27.08 -1.39 -5.16
C ASN A 433 -27.85 -1.19 -6.48
N VAL A 434 -27.45 -0.25 -7.36
CA VAL A 434 -28.19 0.10 -8.60
C VAL A 434 -27.35 0.09 -9.88
N VAL A 435 -26.02 0.16 -9.77
CA VAL A 435 -25.07 0.03 -10.89
C VAL A 435 -23.88 -0.84 -10.48
N ASP A 436 -23.33 -1.55 -11.46
CA ASP A 436 -22.19 -2.44 -11.26
C ASP A 436 -20.88 -1.64 -11.34
N PHE A 437 -20.02 -1.72 -10.32
CA PHE A 437 -18.69 -1.11 -10.34
C PHE A 437 -17.60 -2.10 -10.76
N THR A 438 -16.54 -1.60 -11.40
CA THR A 438 -15.27 -2.31 -11.53
C THR A 438 -14.49 -2.36 -10.22
N THR A 439 -13.40 -3.13 -10.20
CA THR A 439 -12.30 -2.86 -9.27
C THR A 439 -11.89 -1.38 -9.31
N ARG A 440 -11.53 -0.83 -8.15
CA ARG A 440 -11.08 0.57 -8.03
C ARG A 440 -9.79 0.79 -8.83
N TYR A 441 -9.77 1.80 -9.68
CA TYR A 441 -8.59 2.13 -10.50
C TYR A 441 -7.63 3.07 -9.76
N MET A 442 -8.13 3.87 -8.81
CA MET A 442 -7.36 4.74 -7.93
C MET A 442 -8.05 4.86 -6.57
N ASP A 443 -7.28 5.06 -5.50
CA ASP A 443 -7.79 5.26 -4.13
C ASP A 443 -8.33 6.68 -3.89
N TYR A 444 -9.37 6.76 -3.06
CA TYR A 444 -10.08 8.00 -2.70
C TYR A 444 -9.89 8.30 -1.22
N SER A 445 -9.60 9.56 -0.90
CA SER A 445 -9.57 10.10 0.45
C SER A 445 -10.18 11.50 0.49
N VAL A 446 -10.70 11.88 1.66
CA VAL A 446 -11.18 13.25 1.90
C VAL A 446 -10.00 14.10 2.37
N GLY A 447 -9.86 15.27 1.75
CA GLY A 447 -8.86 16.27 2.09
C GLY A 447 -9.49 17.64 2.35
N VAL A 448 -8.65 18.59 2.74
CA VAL A 448 -9.04 19.97 3.02
C VAL A 448 -8.07 20.92 2.34
N LEU A 449 -8.60 21.93 1.65
CA LEU A 449 -7.83 23.03 1.09
C LEU A 449 -7.89 24.23 2.04
N LEU A 450 -6.73 24.76 2.40
CA LEU A 450 -6.59 25.97 3.20
C LEU A 450 -5.65 26.96 2.51
N ARG A 451 -5.89 28.26 2.71
CA ARG A 451 -4.93 29.31 2.34
C ARG A 451 -3.74 29.28 3.31
N LYS A 452 -2.53 29.34 2.76
CA LYS A 452 -1.26 29.37 3.48
C LYS A 452 -1.14 30.68 4.28
N ALA A 453 -0.64 30.59 5.51
CA ALA A 453 -0.42 31.78 6.34
C ALA A 453 0.60 32.71 5.69
N GLU A 454 0.29 34.01 5.62
CA GLU A 454 1.22 35.02 5.15
C GLU A 454 2.34 35.23 6.18
N LYS A 455 3.56 35.49 5.71
CA LYS A 455 4.71 35.75 6.58
C LYS A 455 4.58 37.15 7.19
N THR A 456 3.97 37.24 8.38
CA THR A 456 4.00 38.44 9.22
C THR A 456 5.44 38.72 9.65
N VAL A 457 6.06 39.74 9.07
CA VAL A 457 7.41 40.18 9.46
C VAL A 457 7.29 41.15 10.63
N ASP A 458 7.60 40.70 11.83
CA ASP A 458 7.62 41.55 13.02
C ASP A 458 8.67 42.64 12.89
N MET A 459 8.21 43.90 12.86
CA MET A 459 9.08 45.08 12.72
C MET A 459 10.12 45.20 13.85
N PHE A 460 9.87 44.57 15.00
CA PHE A 460 10.75 44.52 16.17
C PHE A 460 11.44 43.15 16.38
N ALA A 461 11.64 42.36 15.33
CA ALA A 461 12.33 41.06 15.38
C ALA A 461 13.71 41.09 16.09
N CYS A 462 14.37 42.25 16.16
CA CYS A 462 15.62 42.43 16.93
C CYS A 462 15.45 42.35 18.46
N LEU A 463 14.25 42.59 19.02
CA LEU A 463 14.01 42.51 20.47
C LEU A 463 13.53 41.12 20.93
N ALA A 464 12.98 40.32 20.01
CA ALA A 464 12.49 38.96 20.23
C ALA A 464 13.51 37.91 20.75
N PRO A 465 14.85 38.02 20.58
CA PRO A 465 15.80 37.01 21.06
C PRO A 465 15.85 36.81 22.58
N PHE A 466 15.27 37.73 23.37
CA PHE A 466 15.15 37.69 24.83
C PHE A 466 13.76 38.18 25.28
N ASP A 467 13.18 37.54 26.30
CA ASP A 467 11.95 38.01 26.94
C ASP A 467 12.07 39.41 27.54
N LEU A 468 10.96 40.16 27.56
CA LEU A 468 10.88 41.48 28.22
C LEU A 468 11.30 41.44 29.70
N SER A 469 11.05 40.32 30.39
CA SER A 469 11.51 40.08 31.76
C SER A 469 13.04 40.05 31.85
N LEU A 470 13.72 39.42 30.89
CA LEU A 470 15.19 39.36 30.84
C LEU A 470 15.78 40.72 30.46
N TRP A 471 15.17 41.46 29.53
CA TRP A 471 15.53 42.86 29.24
C TRP A 471 15.42 43.75 30.48
N ALA A 472 14.36 43.61 31.28
CA ALA A 472 14.20 44.33 32.54
C ALA A 472 15.27 43.94 33.58
N CYS A 473 15.62 42.65 33.68
CA CYS A 473 16.75 42.21 34.52
C CYS A 473 18.09 42.79 34.07
N ILE A 474 18.38 42.82 32.76
CA ILE A 474 19.60 43.42 32.20
C ILE A 474 19.68 44.91 32.56
N ALA A 475 18.61 45.67 32.32
CA ALA A 475 18.55 47.09 32.71
C ALA A 475 18.74 47.28 34.22
N GLY A 476 18.14 46.42 35.05
CA GLY A 476 18.34 46.40 36.50
C GLY A 476 19.79 46.13 36.91
N THR A 477 20.48 45.20 36.25
CA THR A 477 21.91 44.92 36.54
C THR A 477 22.84 46.04 36.10
N VAL A 478 22.60 46.71 34.97
CA VAL A 478 23.35 47.91 34.54
C VAL A 478 23.24 49.01 35.61
N LEU A 479 22.02 49.29 36.10
CA LEU A 479 21.80 50.31 37.13
C LEU A 479 22.43 49.92 38.49
N LEU A 480 22.31 48.65 38.89
CA LEU A 480 22.90 48.13 40.13
C LEU A 480 24.42 48.20 40.11
N VAL A 481 25.07 47.76 39.02
CA VAL A 481 26.53 47.80 38.88
C VAL A 481 27.02 49.24 38.73
N GLY A 482 26.30 50.12 38.02
CA GLY A 482 26.58 51.56 37.98
C GLY A 482 26.58 52.21 39.37
N LEU A 483 25.60 51.87 40.21
CA LEU A 483 25.51 52.35 41.60
C LEU A 483 26.61 51.74 42.49
N LEU A 484 26.95 50.46 42.34
CA LEU A 484 28.03 49.82 43.08
C LEU A 484 29.41 50.37 42.70
N VAL A 485 29.67 50.64 41.42
CA VAL A 485 30.91 51.28 40.95
C VAL A 485 31.01 52.72 41.48
N TYR A 486 29.90 53.49 41.44
CA TYR A 486 29.84 54.81 42.07
C TYR A 486 30.14 54.74 43.57
N LEU A 487 29.52 53.81 44.31
CA LEU A 487 29.74 53.64 45.75
C LEU A 487 31.19 53.24 46.08
N LEU A 488 31.78 52.32 45.32
CA LEU A 488 33.18 51.91 45.49
C LEU A 488 34.16 53.07 45.24
N ASN A 489 33.91 53.88 44.20
CA ASN A 489 34.70 55.06 43.86
C ASN A 489 34.51 56.22 44.85
N TRP A 490 33.35 56.31 45.52
CA TRP A 490 33.07 57.27 46.59
C TRP A 490 33.74 56.87 47.91
N LEU A 491 33.68 55.58 48.28
CA LEU A 491 34.32 55.04 49.48
C LEU A 491 35.85 55.00 49.38
N ASN A 492 36.40 54.82 48.17
CA ASN A 492 37.85 54.78 47.91
C ASN A 492 38.23 55.80 46.82
N PRO A 493 38.23 57.11 47.14
CA PRO A 493 38.57 58.14 46.16
C PRO A 493 40.02 57.96 45.65
N PRO A 494 40.26 58.05 44.33
CA PRO A 494 41.57 57.80 43.74
C PRO A 494 42.62 58.82 44.20
N ARG A 495 43.64 58.37 44.94
CA ARG A 495 44.77 59.20 45.39
C ARG A 495 45.81 59.37 44.27
N LEU A 496 45.48 60.18 43.26
CA LEU A 496 46.42 60.69 42.25
C LEU A 496 46.25 62.19 42.07
N GLN A 497 47.37 62.89 41.92
CA GLN A 497 47.42 64.33 41.62
C GLN A 497 47.60 64.56 40.10
N MET A 498 47.41 65.82 39.68
CA MET A 498 47.54 66.37 38.33
C MET A 498 46.50 65.97 37.27
N GLY A 499 46.09 66.97 36.50
CA GLY A 499 45.85 66.83 35.06
C GLY A 499 44.40 66.79 34.62
N SER A 500 43.68 65.70 34.91
CA SER A 500 42.34 65.49 34.35
C SER A 500 41.39 64.87 35.39
N MET A 501 40.52 65.72 35.95
CA MET A 501 39.49 65.31 36.90
C MET A 501 38.16 65.11 36.19
N THR A 502 37.98 63.94 35.54
CA THR A 502 36.63 63.41 35.32
C THR A 502 36.03 63.11 36.69
N SER A 503 35.28 64.06 37.24
CA SER A 503 34.67 63.93 38.56
C SER A 503 33.82 62.65 38.61
N THR A 504 33.93 61.90 39.72
CA THR A 504 33.29 60.59 39.91
C THR A 504 31.79 60.71 40.19
N THR A 505 31.09 61.42 39.31
CA THR A 505 29.63 61.57 39.35
C THR A 505 28.96 60.22 39.10
N LEU A 506 27.74 60.09 39.63
CA LEU A 506 26.88 58.94 39.36
C LEU A 506 26.56 58.83 37.85
N TYR A 507 26.42 59.95 37.15
CA TYR A 507 26.27 59.99 35.68
C TYR A 507 27.47 59.35 34.96
N ASN A 508 28.70 59.82 35.23
CA ASN A 508 29.90 59.26 34.60
C ASN A 508 30.09 57.77 34.92
N SER A 509 29.73 57.36 36.15
CA SER A 509 29.81 55.96 36.59
C SER A 509 28.80 55.06 35.87
N MET A 510 27.56 55.52 35.70
CA MET A 510 26.52 54.79 34.95
C MET A 510 26.80 54.76 33.45
N TRP A 511 27.23 55.88 32.86
CA TRP A 511 27.62 55.96 31.45
C TRP A 511 28.77 54.99 31.13
N PHE A 512 29.73 54.84 32.03
CA PHE A 512 30.84 53.90 31.89
C PHE A 512 30.40 52.42 31.96
N VAL A 513 29.51 52.07 32.90
CA VAL A 513 28.95 50.71 33.01
C VAL A 513 28.08 50.38 31.79
N TYR A 514 27.39 51.36 31.21
CA TYR A 514 26.68 51.24 29.94
C TYR A 514 27.63 51.10 28.72
N GLY A 515 28.62 51.98 28.57
CA GLY A 515 29.58 51.93 27.44
C GLY A 515 30.43 50.66 27.41
N SER A 516 30.73 50.08 28.58
CA SER A 516 31.36 48.76 28.69
C SER A 516 30.41 47.59 28.37
N PHE A 517 29.09 47.75 28.61
CA PHE A 517 28.08 46.79 28.14
C PHE A 517 27.89 46.84 26.62
N VAL A 518 27.97 48.01 26.00
CA VAL A 518 27.87 48.18 24.52
C VAL A 518 29.20 47.89 23.80
N GLN A 519 30.21 47.32 24.50
CA GLN A 519 31.56 46.99 24.00
C GLN A 519 32.38 48.15 23.44
N GLN A 520 31.92 49.40 23.59
CA GLN A 520 32.65 50.60 23.16
C GLN A 520 33.79 50.98 24.12
N GLY A 521 33.69 50.55 25.38
CA GLY A 521 34.71 50.79 26.40
C GLY A 521 34.72 52.23 26.93
N GLY A 522 35.81 52.61 27.58
CA GLY A 522 36.02 53.94 28.12
C GLY A 522 37.27 54.03 29.00
N GLU A 523 37.79 55.24 29.17
CA GLU A 523 39.01 55.48 29.94
C GLU A 523 38.67 55.95 31.36
N VAL A 524 38.70 55.02 32.33
CA VAL A 524 38.57 55.32 33.76
C VAL A 524 39.72 54.65 34.52
N PRO A 525 40.54 55.39 35.29
CA PRO A 525 41.70 54.82 35.96
C PRO A 525 41.30 53.91 37.13
N TYR A 526 41.39 52.60 36.93
CA TYR A 526 41.10 51.61 37.97
C TYR A 526 42.15 51.56 39.08
N THR A 527 42.00 52.41 40.10
CA THR A 527 42.96 52.54 41.21
C THR A 527 42.90 51.43 42.27
N THR A 528 41.76 50.75 42.45
CA THR A 528 41.61 49.70 43.48
C THR A 528 41.46 48.28 42.91
N LEU A 529 41.93 47.29 43.66
CA LEU A 529 41.74 45.86 43.32
C LEU A 529 40.26 45.46 43.33
N ALA A 530 39.46 46.01 44.25
CA ALA A 530 38.03 45.73 44.35
C ALA A 530 37.27 46.20 43.09
N THR A 531 37.54 47.41 42.61
CA THR A 531 36.95 47.93 41.36
C THR A 531 37.36 47.07 40.16
N ARG A 532 38.62 46.61 40.10
CA ARG A 532 39.10 45.72 39.01
C ARG A 532 38.40 44.35 39.01
N LEU A 533 38.21 43.73 40.17
CA LEU A 533 37.51 42.45 40.27
C LEU A 533 36.01 42.59 39.94
N MET A 534 35.35 43.65 40.41
CA MET A 534 33.96 43.98 40.06
C MET A 534 33.79 44.17 38.55
N MET A 535 34.68 44.96 37.92
CA MET A 535 34.65 45.18 36.48
C MET A 535 35.00 43.94 35.66
N GLY A 536 35.90 43.08 36.14
CA GLY A 536 36.19 41.78 35.51
C GLY A 536 34.96 40.86 35.50
N ALA A 537 34.21 40.82 36.61
CA ALA A 537 32.94 40.08 36.68
C ALA A 537 31.86 40.71 35.79
N TRP A 538 31.77 42.04 35.72
CA TRP A 538 30.87 42.77 34.83
C TRP A 538 31.16 42.49 33.34
N TRP A 539 32.43 42.52 32.95
CA TRP A 539 32.84 42.21 31.58
C TRP A 539 32.54 40.76 31.19
N LEU A 540 32.74 39.80 32.11
CA LEU A 540 32.35 38.40 31.87
C LEU A 540 30.82 38.26 31.68
N PHE A 541 30.02 38.94 32.51
CA PHE A 541 28.56 38.96 32.37
C PHE A 541 28.12 39.59 31.04
N ALA A 542 28.64 40.76 30.69
CA ALA A 542 28.32 41.45 29.43
C ALA A 542 28.70 40.59 28.21
N LEU A 543 29.89 39.98 28.21
CA LEU A 543 30.34 39.07 27.15
C LEU A 543 29.37 37.89 26.96
N ILE A 544 28.96 37.25 28.05
CA ILE A 544 27.99 36.14 28.01
C ILE A 544 26.65 36.61 27.44
N VAL A 545 26.07 37.70 27.97
CA VAL A 545 24.76 38.23 27.52
C VAL A 545 24.76 38.57 26.03
N ILE A 546 25.81 39.22 25.52
CA ILE A 546 25.91 39.63 24.11
C ILE A 546 26.17 38.43 23.19
N SER A 547 26.94 37.44 23.66
CA SER A 547 27.15 36.19 22.93
C SER A 547 25.86 35.36 22.83
N SER A 548 25.07 35.30 23.90
CA SER A 548 23.74 34.67 23.89
C SER A 548 22.75 35.42 23.01
N TYR A 549 22.76 36.76 23.03
CA TYR A 549 21.91 37.58 22.17
C TYR A 549 22.21 37.35 20.68
N THR A 550 23.49 37.40 20.28
CA THR A 550 23.89 37.22 18.87
C THR A 550 23.63 35.79 18.39
N ALA A 551 23.84 34.78 19.24
CA ALA A 551 23.48 33.39 18.93
C ALA A 551 21.96 33.19 18.75
N ASN A 552 21.14 33.70 19.68
CA ASN A 552 19.68 33.61 19.60
C ASN A 552 19.13 34.38 18.39
N LEU A 553 19.66 35.57 18.09
CA LEU A 553 19.26 36.36 16.93
C LEU A 553 19.58 35.64 15.61
N ALA A 554 20.76 35.01 15.49
CA ALA A 554 21.13 34.21 14.33
C ALA A 554 20.23 32.97 14.16
N ALA A 555 19.87 32.30 15.26
CA ALA A 555 18.91 31.19 15.25
C ALA A 555 17.50 31.65 14.83
N PHE A 556 17.03 32.78 15.36
CA PHE A 556 15.71 33.33 15.03
C PHE A 556 15.61 33.72 13.55
N LEU A 557 16.62 34.43 13.02
CA LEU A 557 16.65 34.87 11.62
C LEU A 557 16.78 33.71 10.62
N THR A 558 17.35 32.57 11.02
CA THR A 558 17.43 31.37 10.17
C THR A 558 16.17 30.49 10.25
N ILE A 559 15.41 30.54 11.35
CA ILE A 559 14.21 29.72 11.57
C ILE A 559 12.94 30.52 11.23
N THR A 560 12.75 30.84 9.93
CA THR A 560 11.47 31.41 9.45
C THR A 560 10.39 30.33 9.29
N ARG A 561 9.96 29.74 10.42
CA ARG A 561 8.87 28.76 10.45
C ARG A 561 7.56 29.41 9.99
N ILE A 562 7.00 28.86 8.91
CA ILE A 562 5.59 29.09 8.54
C ILE A 562 4.79 28.08 9.37
N GLU A 563 4.34 28.49 10.56
CA GLU A 563 3.56 27.62 11.44
C GLU A 563 2.11 27.53 10.95
N ASN A 564 1.88 26.64 9.98
CA ASN A 564 0.53 26.22 9.60
C ASN A 564 -0.15 25.58 10.82
N SER A 565 -1.20 26.24 11.33
CA SER A 565 -1.89 25.87 12.58
C SER A 565 -2.71 24.58 12.51
N ILE A 566 -3.02 24.11 11.30
CA ILE A 566 -3.80 22.89 11.05
C ILE A 566 -2.93 21.93 10.24
N GLN A 567 -2.65 20.76 10.80
CA GLN A 567 -1.87 19.69 10.14
C GLN A 567 -2.69 18.40 9.94
N SER A 568 -3.83 18.25 10.62
CA SER A 568 -4.73 17.12 10.44
C SER A 568 -6.21 17.53 10.39
N LEU A 569 -7.04 16.65 9.81
CA LEU A 569 -8.49 16.78 9.82
C LEU A 569 -9.07 16.82 11.25
N GLN A 570 -8.40 16.14 12.19
CA GLN A 570 -8.76 16.14 13.60
C GLN A 570 -8.55 17.52 14.24
N ASP A 571 -7.53 18.28 13.86
CA ASP A 571 -7.29 19.63 14.38
C ASP A 571 -8.35 20.61 13.84
N LEU A 572 -8.65 20.54 12.53
CA LEU A 572 -9.73 21.32 11.91
C LEU A 572 -11.08 21.09 12.60
N SER A 573 -11.40 19.84 12.98
CA SER A 573 -12.66 19.52 13.65
C SER A 573 -12.80 20.09 15.06
N ARG A 574 -11.67 20.30 15.77
CA ARG A 574 -11.63 20.79 17.15
C ARG A 574 -11.72 22.32 17.24
N GLN A 575 -11.12 23.02 16.28
CA GLN A 575 -11.18 24.48 16.21
C GLN A 575 -12.53 24.96 15.63
N THR A 576 -12.88 26.21 15.89
CA THR A 576 -14.15 26.83 15.44
C THR A 576 -13.98 28.16 14.74
N ASP A 577 -12.74 28.63 14.57
CA ASP A 577 -12.41 30.00 14.17
C ASP A 577 -12.34 30.13 12.64
N ILE A 578 -11.94 29.05 11.97
CA ILE A 578 -12.01 28.88 10.52
C ILE A 578 -13.27 28.07 10.20
N PRO A 579 -14.30 28.66 9.56
CA PRO A 579 -15.46 27.92 9.08
C PRO A 579 -15.06 26.98 7.93
N TYR A 580 -15.71 25.81 7.88
CA TYR A 580 -15.48 24.81 6.85
C TYR A 580 -16.77 24.18 6.35
N GLY A 581 -16.75 23.74 5.10
CA GLY A 581 -17.90 23.19 4.39
C GLY A 581 -17.47 22.37 3.17
N THR A 582 -18.44 21.84 2.44
CA THR A 582 -18.24 20.99 1.26
C THR A 582 -19.28 21.31 0.17
N VAL A 583 -19.32 20.56 -0.93
CA VAL A 583 -20.36 20.71 -1.96
C VAL A 583 -21.63 19.95 -1.53
N LEU A 584 -22.81 20.55 -1.69
CA LEU A 584 -24.11 19.90 -1.44
C LEU A 584 -24.34 18.71 -2.38
N ASP A 585 -25.21 17.77 -1.99
CA ASP A 585 -25.55 16.52 -2.70
C ASP A 585 -24.35 15.62 -3.07
N SER A 586 -23.16 15.86 -2.49
CA SER A 586 -21.92 15.21 -2.89
C SER A 586 -21.60 13.93 -2.11
N ALA A 587 -20.71 13.10 -2.67
CA ALA A 587 -20.19 11.92 -1.98
C ALA A 587 -19.40 12.28 -0.69
N VAL A 588 -18.82 13.48 -0.62
CA VAL A 588 -18.13 14.01 0.57
C VAL A 588 -19.14 14.40 1.65
N TYR A 589 -20.17 15.17 1.28
CA TYR A 589 -21.28 15.57 2.16
C TYR A 589 -21.95 14.35 2.79
N GLU A 590 -22.31 13.36 1.97
CA GLU A 590 -22.95 12.13 2.44
C GLU A 590 -22.02 11.28 3.33
N HIS A 591 -20.72 11.20 2.99
CA HIS A 591 -19.74 10.49 3.82
C HIS A 591 -19.62 11.09 5.23
N VAL A 592 -19.59 12.42 5.34
CA VAL A 592 -19.55 13.11 6.64
C VAL A 592 -20.90 13.05 7.37
N ARG A 593 -22.03 13.10 6.63
CA ARG A 593 -23.37 12.91 7.21
C ARG A 593 -23.51 11.55 7.88
N VAL A 594 -23.24 10.46 7.15
CA VAL A 594 -23.38 9.09 7.66
C VAL A 594 -22.43 8.86 8.85
N LYS A 595 -21.13 9.15 8.71
CA LYS A 595 -20.17 8.98 9.82
C LYS A 595 -20.47 9.88 11.02
N GLY A 596 -20.99 11.09 10.80
CA GLY A 596 -21.36 12.03 11.86
C GLY A 596 -22.64 11.66 12.61
N MET A 597 -23.58 10.95 11.97
CA MET A 597 -24.88 10.58 12.53
C MET A 597 -24.94 9.14 13.09
N ASN A 598 -24.09 8.22 12.61
CA ASN A 598 -24.08 6.80 13.03
C ASN A 598 -23.94 6.62 14.56
N PRO A 599 -24.94 6.06 15.28
CA PRO A 599 -24.85 5.88 16.73
C PRO A 599 -23.80 4.88 17.18
N PHE A 600 -23.51 3.87 16.35
CA PHE A 600 -22.59 2.76 16.65
C PHE A 600 -21.12 3.05 16.31
N GLU A 601 -20.87 4.03 15.43
CA GLU A 601 -19.54 4.42 14.95
C GLU A 601 -19.30 5.93 15.17
N ARG A 602 -19.61 6.43 16.36
CA ARG A 602 -19.38 7.84 16.72
C ARG A 602 -17.89 8.16 16.85
N ASP A 603 -17.26 8.43 15.72
CA ASP A 603 -16.04 9.23 15.68
C ASP A 603 -16.36 10.68 16.13
N SER A 604 -15.60 11.16 17.11
CA SER A 604 -15.71 12.52 17.62
C SER A 604 -15.39 13.55 16.54
N MET A 605 -14.48 13.24 15.62
CA MET A 605 -14.09 14.12 14.50
C MET A 605 -15.25 14.34 13.54
N TYR A 606 -15.81 13.28 12.94
CA TYR A 606 -16.89 13.42 11.95
C TYR A 606 -18.18 13.99 12.56
N SER A 607 -18.50 13.70 13.82
CA SER A 607 -19.66 14.28 14.51
C SER A 607 -19.49 15.78 14.80
N GLN A 608 -18.29 16.24 15.15
CA GLN A 608 -17.97 17.67 15.27
C GLN A 608 -18.00 18.37 13.90
N MET A 609 -17.42 17.74 12.87
CA MET A 609 -17.45 18.26 11.50
C MET A 609 -18.88 18.40 10.95
N TRP A 610 -19.70 17.37 11.11
CA TRP A 610 -21.10 17.40 10.66
C TRP A 610 -21.90 18.51 11.35
N ARG A 611 -21.64 18.79 12.64
CA ARG A 611 -22.28 19.91 13.36
C ARG A 611 -21.92 21.29 12.78
N MET A 612 -20.73 21.45 12.20
CA MET A 612 -20.33 22.70 11.52
C MET A 612 -20.84 22.75 10.08
N ILE A 613 -20.77 21.64 9.35
CA ILE A 613 -21.24 21.51 7.96
C ILE A 613 -22.76 21.65 7.84
N ASN A 614 -23.52 21.13 8.80
CA ASN A 614 -24.98 21.24 8.89
C ASN A 614 -25.47 22.39 9.79
N ARG A 615 -24.58 23.31 10.17
CA ARG A 615 -24.98 24.61 10.75
C ARG A 615 -25.87 25.34 9.74
N SER A 616 -26.90 26.04 10.22
CA SER A 616 -27.90 26.75 9.37
C SER A 616 -28.50 25.90 8.23
N ASN A 617 -28.81 24.62 8.52
CA ASN A 617 -29.25 23.63 7.52
C ASN A 617 -28.30 23.51 6.30
N GLY A 618 -27.01 23.81 6.52
CA GLY A 618 -25.96 23.77 5.52
C GLY A 618 -25.85 24.98 4.59
N SER A 619 -26.68 26.02 4.74
CA SER A 619 -26.76 27.11 3.75
C SER A 619 -25.61 28.13 3.81
N GLU A 620 -25.00 28.39 4.97
CA GLU A 620 -23.90 29.37 5.11
C GLU A 620 -22.54 28.78 4.70
N ASN A 621 -22.27 27.54 5.10
CA ASN A 621 -20.94 26.94 5.03
C ASN A 621 -20.66 26.23 3.71
N ASN A 622 -21.63 25.53 3.13
CA ASN A 622 -21.44 24.72 1.93
C ASN A 622 -21.48 25.54 0.63
N VAL A 623 -21.26 24.87 -0.49
CA VAL A 623 -21.28 25.43 -1.86
C VAL A 623 -22.04 24.49 -2.81
N LEU A 624 -22.38 24.99 -4.01
CA LEU A 624 -23.05 24.21 -5.06
C LEU A 624 -22.09 23.56 -6.07
N GLU A 625 -20.84 24.03 -6.13
CA GLU A 625 -19.83 23.59 -7.11
C GLU A 625 -18.42 23.62 -6.47
N SER A 626 -17.52 22.74 -6.90
CA SER A 626 -16.16 22.65 -6.36
C SER A 626 -15.31 23.90 -6.66
N THR A 627 -15.50 24.51 -7.83
CA THR A 627 -14.88 25.78 -8.24
C THR A 627 -15.19 26.93 -7.28
N ALA A 628 -16.45 27.09 -6.88
CA ALA A 628 -16.90 28.08 -5.91
C ALA A 628 -16.31 27.83 -4.51
N GLY A 629 -16.14 26.57 -4.12
CA GLY A 629 -15.44 26.19 -2.89
C GLY A 629 -13.98 26.67 -2.88
N ILE A 630 -13.25 26.45 -3.96
CA ILE A 630 -11.85 26.88 -4.13
C ILE A 630 -11.73 28.42 -4.08
N GLN A 631 -12.61 29.14 -4.77
CA GLN A 631 -12.63 30.61 -4.74
C GLN A 631 -12.91 31.17 -3.33
N LYS A 632 -13.80 30.50 -2.56
CA LYS A 632 -14.10 30.85 -1.15
C LYS A 632 -12.87 30.72 -0.24
N VAL A 633 -11.97 29.76 -0.50
CA VAL A 633 -10.66 29.62 0.18
C VAL A 633 -9.65 30.68 -0.28
N LYS A 634 -9.62 31.04 -1.58
CA LYS A 634 -8.62 32.02 -2.07
C LYS A 634 -8.83 33.40 -1.47
N HIS A 635 -10.08 33.85 -1.37
CA HIS A 635 -10.44 35.21 -0.93
C HIS A 635 -10.92 35.34 0.52
N GLY A 636 -11.31 34.25 1.19
CA GLY A 636 -11.85 34.28 2.55
C GLY A 636 -11.09 33.39 3.54
N ASN A 637 -11.29 33.64 4.83
CA ASN A 637 -10.87 32.71 5.89
C ASN A 637 -11.87 31.54 5.95
N TYR A 638 -11.66 30.53 5.11
CA TYR A 638 -12.52 29.36 4.95
C TYR A 638 -11.67 28.15 4.57
N ALA A 639 -12.05 26.96 5.04
CA ALA A 639 -11.40 25.70 4.69
C ALA A 639 -12.38 24.78 3.93
N PHE A 640 -12.02 24.38 2.72
CA PHE A 640 -12.90 23.62 1.84
C PHE A 640 -12.61 22.12 1.95
N VAL A 641 -13.59 21.33 2.40
CA VAL A 641 -13.49 19.88 2.58
C VAL A 641 -13.97 19.20 1.29
N TRP A 642 -13.07 18.54 0.56
CA TRP A 642 -13.36 17.95 -0.74
C TRP A 642 -12.54 16.68 -1.01
N ASP A 643 -12.62 16.19 -2.23
CA ASP A 643 -11.80 15.12 -2.78
C ASP A 643 -10.31 15.48 -2.72
N ALA A 644 -9.50 14.67 -2.05
CA ALA A 644 -8.08 14.99 -1.86
C ALA A 644 -7.29 15.07 -3.18
N ALA A 645 -7.63 14.28 -4.20
CA ALA A 645 -6.91 14.26 -5.46
C ALA A 645 -7.21 15.51 -6.30
N VAL A 646 -8.46 15.98 -6.30
CA VAL A 646 -8.84 17.28 -6.87
C VAL A 646 -8.10 18.42 -6.16
N LEU A 647 -8.07 18.41 -4.82
CA LEU A 647 -7.42 19.46 -4.05
C LEU A 647 -5.88 19.47 -4.20
N GLU A 648 -5.23 18.31 -4.30
CA GLU A 648 -3.81 18.21 -4.64
C GLU A 648 -3.51 18.81 -6.02
N TYR A 649 -4.35 18.52 -7.03
CA TYR A 649 -4.19 19.09 -8.37
C TYR A 649 -4.33 20.62 -8.36
N VAL A 650 -5.33 21.16 -7.66
CA VAL A 650 -5.53 22.61 -7.51
C VAL A 650 -4.35 23.28 -6.82
N ALA A 651 -3.78 22.67 -5.77
CA ALA A 651 -2.65 23.22 -5.04
C ALA A 651 -1.30 23.11 -5.80
N ILE A 652 -1.14 22.14 -6.71
CA ILE A 652 0.04 22.00 -7.57
C ILE A 652 0.08 23.09 -8.66
N ASN A 653 -1.08 23.52 -9.15
CA ASN A 653 -1.21 24.39 -10.33
C ASN A 653 -1.64 25.84 -10.01
N ASP A 654 -1.84 26.21 -8.75
CA ASP A 654 -2.11 27.60 -8.36
C ASP A 654 -0.89 28.50 -8.64
N ALA A 655 -1.06 29.52 -9.49
CA ALA A 655 0.03 30.38 -9.93
C ALA A 655 0.76 31.12 -8.79
N ASP A 656 0.09 31.34 -7.67
CA ASP A 656 0.60 32.06 -6.49
C ASP A 656 1.20 31.13 -5.42
N CYS A 657 1.08 29.80 -5.58
CA CYS A 657 1.36 28.79 -4.55
C CYS A 657 0.74 29.13 -3.16
N SER A 658 -0.47 29.69 -3.19
CA SER A 658 -1.15 30.32 -2.06
C SER A 658 -1.88 29.35 -1.14
N PHE A 659 -2.03 28.08 -1.56
CA PHE A 659 -2.74 27.04 -0.81
C PHE A 659 -1.80 26.03 -0.14
N TYR A 660 -2.34 25.25 0.79
CA TYR A 660 -1.84 23.95 1.18
C TYR A 660 -3.00 22.98 1.40
N THR A 661 -2.74 21.68 1.23
CA THR A 661 -3.72 20.62 1.48
C THR A 661 -3.44 19.88 2.78
N VAL A 662 -4.50 19.41 3.43
CA VAL A 662 -4.44 18.53 4.61
C VAL A 662 -5.31 17.31 4.32
N GLY A 663 -4.69 16.15 4.13
CA GLY A 663 -5.38 14.88 3.82
C GLY A 663 -5.55 13.97 5.02
N ASN A 664 -6.59 13.12 5.02
CA ASN A 664 -6.61 11.93 5.86
C ASN A 664 -5.69 10.84 5.26
N THR A 665 -4.87 10.18 6.08
CA THR A 665 -3.86 9.20 5.63
C THR A 665 -4.42 7.81 5.34
N VAL A 666 -5.71 7.57 5.56
CA VAL A 666 -6.38 6.28 5.34
C VAL A 666 -7.46 6.41 4.26
N ALA A 667 -7.32 5.65 3.18
CA ALA A 667 -8.26 5.59 2.07
C ALA A 667 -9.31 4.48 2.28
N ASP A 668 -10.48 4.86 2.80
CA ASP A 668 -11.61 3.94 3.04
C ASP A 668 -12.34 3.49 1.75
N ARG A 669 -12.14 4.19 0.62
CA ARG A 669 -12.85 3.99 -0.66
C ARG A 669 -11.90 4.18 -1.85
N GLY A 670 -12.42 4.00 -3.07
CA GLY A 670 -11.73 4.34 -4.32
C GLY A 670 -12.70 4.79 -5.40
N TYR A 671 -12.14 5.23 -6.53
CA TYR A 671 -12.89 5.50 -7.76
C TYR A 671 -13.02 4.22 -8.57
N GLY A 672 -14.24 3.93 -9.03
CA GLY A 672 -14.54 2.82 -9.92
C GLY A 672 -15.09 3.33 -11.24
N ILE A 673 -15.00 2.50 -12.28
CA ILE A 673 -15.82 2.69 -13.48
C ILE A 673 -17.18 2.06 -13.18
N ALA A 674 -18.27 2.77 -13.43
CA ALA A 674 -19.62 2.23 -13.28
C ALA A 674 -20.13 1.69 -14.62
N LEU A 675 -20.94 0.64 -14.58
CA LEU A 675 -21.61 0.02 -15.72
C LEU A 675 -23.08 -0.22 -15.38
N GLN A 676 -23.92 -0.46 -16.40
CA GLN A 676 -25.28 -0.95 -16.16
C GLN A 676 -25.26 -2.21 -15.27
N HIS A 677 -26.24 -2.33 -14.37
CA HIS A 677 -26.34 -3.47 -13.47
C HIS A 677 -26.38 -4.81 -14.24
N GLY A 678 -25.50 -5.76 -13.85
CA GLY A 678 -25.34 -7.04 -14.55
C GLY A 678 -24.61 -6.98 -15.90
N SER A 679 -23.89 -5.89 -16.22
CA SER A 679 -23.14 -5.75 -17.47
C SER A 679 -22.05 -6.83 -17.63
N PRO A 680 -21.97 -7.52 -18.79
CA PRO A 680 -20.95 -8.55 -19.03
C PRO A 680 -19.52 -7.99 -19.09
N TYR A 681 -19.37 -6.68 -19.28
CA TYR A 681 -18.06 -6.03 -19.42
C TYR A 681 -17.39 -5.74 -18.07
N ARG A 682 -18.13 -5.73 -16.95
CA ARG A 682 -17.61 -5.38 -15.61
C ARG A 682 -16.35 -6.16 -15.25
N ASP A 683 -16.37 -7.48 -15.46
CA ASP A 683 -15.27 -8.37 -15.07
C ASP A 683 -14.07 -8.24 -16.01
N VAL A 684 -14.33 -8.01 -17.31
CA VAL A 684 -13.31 -7.77 -18.33
C VAL A 684 -12.54 -6.47 -18.04
N PHE A 685 -13.26 -5.39 -17.77
CA PHE A 685 -12.67 -4.10 -17.37
C PHE A 685 -11.92 -4.23 -16.05
N SER A 686 -12.50 -4.90 -15.05
CA SER A 686 -11.87 -5.11 -13.74
C SER A 686 -10.55 -5.87 -13.82
N GLN A 687 -10.48 -6.91 -14.66
CA GLN A 687 -9.23 -7.66 -14.88
C GLN A 687 -8.16 -6.75 -15.51
N ARG A 688 -8.50 -5.94 -16.52
CA ARG A 688 -7.52 -5.05 -17.16
C ARG A 688 -7.07 -3.89 -16.27
N ILE A 689 -7.95 -3.37 -15.39
CA ILE A 689 -7.56 -2.40 -14.37
C ILE A 689 -6.50 -3.01 -13.43
N LEU A 690 -6.70 -4.26 -12.97
CA LEU A 690 -5.73 -4.96 -12.14
C LEU A 690 -4.41 -5.23 -12.87
N GLU A 691 -4.44 -5.57 -14.16
CA GLU A 691 -3.23 -5.75 -14.99
C GLU A 691 -2.45 -4.42 -15.16
N LEU A 692 -3.14 -3.31 -15.47
CA LEU A 692 -2.52 -1.98 -15.56
C LEU A 692 -1.96 -1.50 -14.21
N GLN A 693 -2.55 -1.89 -13.08
CA GLN A 693 -2.00 -1.67 -11.74
C GLN A 693 -0.77 -2.54 -11.49
N GLN A 694 -0.82 -3.83 -11.83
CA GLN A 694 0.28 -4.77 -11.62
C GLN A 694 1.53 -4.45 -12.47
N ASN A 695 1.34 -3.91 -13.67
CA ASN A 695 2.43 -3.46 -14.54
C ASN A 695 3.06 -2.13 -14.08
N GLY A 696 2.36 -1.34 -13.27
CA GLY A 696 2.71 0.05 -12.94
C GLY A 696 2.26 1.10 -13.98
N ASP A 697 1.55 0.69 -15.05
CA ASP A 697 1.03 1.59 -16.08
C ASP A 697 0.10 2.67 -15.47
N MET A 698 -0.72 2.29 -14.49
CA MET A 698 -1.58 3.23 -13.75
C MET A 698 -0.79 4.31 -12.99
N ASP A 699 0.38 3.98 -12.44
CA ASP A 699 1.23 4.96 -11.76
C ASP A 699 1.87 5.93 -12.76
N ILE A 700 2.21 5.47 -13.97
CA ILE A 700 2.69 6.34 -15.05
C ILE A 700 1.59 7.33 -15.47
N LEU A 701 0.36 6.84 -15.65
CA LEU A 701 -0.79 7.70 -15.92
C LEU A 701 -1.08 8.69 -14.78
N LYS A 702 -0.90 8.28 -13.51
CA LYS A 702 -1.06 9.19 -12.36
C LYS A 702 0.02 10.27 -12.33
N HIS A 703 1.29 9.93 -12.53
CA HIS A 703 2.39 10.90 -12.53
C HIS A 703 2.30 11.95 -13.66
N LYS A 704 1.56 11.66 -14.75
CA LYS A 704 1.26 12.62 -15.82
C LYS A 704 0.38 13.79 -15.36
N TRP A 705 -0.59 13.53 -14.46
CA TRP A 705 -1.55 14.54 -13.99
C TRP A 705 -1.23 15.11 -12.61
N TRP A 706 -0.57 14.32 -11.74
CA TRP A 706 -0.03 14.75 -10.45
C TRP A 706 1.50 14.62 -10.44
N PRO A 707 2.24 15.57 -11.05
CA PRO A 707 3.69 15.54 -11.09
C PRO A 707 4.30 15.87 -9.72
N LYS A 708 5.27 15.06 -9.27
CA LYS A 708 6.00 15.28 -8.01
C LYS A 708 6.80 16.59 -7.99
N ASN A 709 7.27 17.04 -9.15
CA ASN A 709 7.98 18.30 -9.33
C ASN A 709 7.04 19.29 -10.03
N GLY A 710 5.99 19.72 -9.34
CA GLY A 710 5.01 20.68 -9.84
C GLY A 710 5.54 22.12 -9.92
N GLN A 711 4.68 23.04 -10.37
CA GLN A 711 4.97 24.48 -10.30
C GLN A 711 5.00 24.97 -8.85
N CYS A 712 4.15 24.38 -7.99
CA CYS A 712 4.22 24.47 -6.54
C CYS A 712 4.64 23.13 -5.93
N ASP A 713 5.55 23.16 -4.96
CA ASP A 713 6.03 21.97 -4.26
C ASP A 713 5.35 21.82 -2.88
N LEU A 714 4.30 20.98 -2.82
CA LEU A 714 3.58 20.69 -1.57
C LEU A 714 4.42 19.91 -0.54
N TYR A 715 5.41 19.14 -0.97
CA TYR A 715 6.19 18.23 -0.11
C TYR A 715 7.46 18.91 0.46
N SER A 716 7.85 20.07 -0.08
CA SER A 716 8.96 20.93 0.39
C SER A 716 8.86 21.40 1.86
N SER A 717 7.73 21.18 2.54
CA SER A 717 7.60 21.40 3.98
C SER A 717 8.51 20.50 4.82
N VAL A 718 8.96 19.37 4.26
CA VAL A 718 9.92 18.45 4.89
C VAL A 718 11.33 18.62 4.32
N ASP A 719 11.46 18.76 3.00
CA ASP A 719 12.76 18.74 2.33
C ASP A 719 13.39 20.14 2.23
N THR A 720 14.06 20.53 3.33
CA THR A 720 14.72 21.85 3.49
C THR A 720 15.92 22.04 2.56
N LYS A 721 15.66 22.33 1.28
CA LYS A 721 16.65 22.96 0.39
C LYS A 721 16.96 24.37 0.87
N GLN A 722 17.91 24.46 1.80
CA GLN A 722 18.44 25.70 2.38
C GLN A 722 19.14 26.57 1.32
N LYS A 723 18.36 27.25 0.48
CA LYS A 723 18.77 28.56 -0.05
C LYS A 723 18.76 29.52 1.13
N GLY A 724 19.92 29.79 1.70
CA GLY A 724 20.10 30.88 2.67
C GLY A 724 19.64 32.19 2.03
N GLY A 725 18.46 32.67 2.41
CA GLY A 725 17.90 33.90 1.87
C GLY A 725 18.72 35.10 2.31
N ALA A 726 18.86 36.08 1.42
CA ALA A 726 19.31 37.40 1.83
C ALA A 726 18.33 37.98 2.87
N LEU A 727 18.85 38.66 3.89
CA LEU A 727 18.04 39.29 4.92
C LEU A 727 17.24 40.45 4.28
N ASP A 728 15.91 40.41 4.42
CA ASP A 728 15.02 41.48 3.93
C ASP A 728 15.21 42.76 4.78
N ILE A 729 15.16 43.92 4.14
CA ILE A 729 15.22 45.23 4.79
C ILE A 729 14.09 45.41 5.81
N LYS A 730 12.94 44.75 5.58
CA LYS A 730 11.81 44.74 6.52
C LYS A 730 12.17 44.19 7.90
N SER A 731 13.06 43.19 7.97
CA SER A 731 13.53 42.60 9.24
C SER A 731 14.42 43.55 10.06
N PHE A 732 14.97 44.60 9.44
CA PHE A 732 15.77 45.63 10.11
C PHE A 732 15.02 46.97 10.32
N ALA A 733 13.77 47.08 9.86
CA ALA A 733 13.01 48.34 9.89
C ALA A 733 12.91 48.96 11.29
N GLY A 734 12.66 48.17 12.34
CA GLY A 734 12.63 48.65 13.72
C GLY A 734 13.95 49.22 14.22
N VAL A 735 15.09 48.70 13.75
CA VAL A 735 16.43 49.22 14.13
C VAL A 735 16.64 50.63 13.57
N PHE A 736 16.24 50.87 12.32
CA PHE A 736 16.26 52.20 11.72
C PHE A 736 15.28 53.16 12.41
N CYS A 737 14.10 52.68 12.82
CA CYS A 737 13.14 53.49 13.58
C CYS A 737 13.69 53.92 14.96
N ILE A 738 14.37 53.01 15.68
CA ILE A 738 15.01 53.31 16.97
C ILE A 738 16.14 54.34 16.79
N LEU A 739 16.97 54.20 15.75
CA LEU A 739 18.03 55.16 15.45
C LEU A 739 17.46 56.57 15.15
N ALA A 740 16.42 56.66 14.31
CA ALA A 740 15.76 57.92 13.99
C ALA A 740 15.15 58.59 15.25
N ALA A 741 14.48 57.81 16.11
CA ALA A 741 13.93 58.30 17.37
C ALA A 741 15.03 58.83 18.31
N GLY A 742 16.18 58.13 18.40
CA GLY A 742 17.33 58.55 19.19
C GLY A 742 17.93 59.88 18.71
N ILE A 743 18.06 60.07 17.40
CA ILE A 743 18.55 61.34 16.81
C ILE A 743 17.59 62.49 17.13
N VAL A 744 16.28 62.30 16.91
CA VAL A 744 15.26 63.33 17.21
C VAL A 744 15.25 63.70 18.69
N LEU A 745 15.33 62.71 19.59
CA LEU A 745 15.39 62.94 21.03
C LEU A 745 16.67 63.68 21.45
N SER A 746 17.82 63.35 20.85
CA SER A 746 19.09 64.04 21.08
C SER A 746 19.01 65.52 20.68
N CYS A 747 18.50 65.82 19.48
CA CYS A 747 18.29 67.19 19.01
C CYS A 747 17.32 67.96 19.92
N PHE A 748 16.24 67.32 20.39
CA PHE A 748 15.27 67.93 21.30
C PHE A 748 15.89 68.26 22.67
N ILE A 749 16.70 67.36 23.23
CA ILE A 749 17.44 67.60 24.48
C ILE A 749 18.43 68.75 24.31
N ALA A 750 19.20 68.80 23.22
CA ALA A 750 20.13 69.89 22.95
C ALA A 750 19.43 71.27 22.81
N MET A 751 18.22 71.30 22.24
CA MET A 751 17.38 72.50 22.21
C MET A 751 16.90 72.91 23.61
N LEU A 752 16.48 71.94 24.44
CA LEU A 752 16.09 72.21 25.83
C LEU A 752 17.26 72.69 26.69
N GLU A 753 18.46 72.12 26.55
CA GLU A 753 19.65 72.53 27.28
C GLU A 753 20.10 73.94 26.89
N THR A 754 20.16 74.26 25.59
CA THR A 754 20.50 75.62 25.14
C THR A 754 19.45 76.66 25.57
N TRP A 755 18.16 76.30 25.60
CA TRP A 755 17.08 77.15 26.13
C TRP A 755 17.18 77.34 27.66
N TRP A 756 17.45 76.28 28.41
CA TRP A 756 17.57 76.29 29.87
C TRP A 756 18.82 77.05 30.33
N ASN A 757 19.94 76.86 29.64
CA ASN A 757 21.19 77.58 29.91
C ASN A 757 21.09 79.06 29.51
N LYS A 758 20.42 79.41 28.40
CA LYS A 758 20.07 80.82 28.11
C LYS A 758 19.22 81.45 29.22
N ARG A 759 18.26 80.71 29.80
CA ARG A 759 17.44 81.18 30.92
C ARG A 759 18.20 81.30 32.25
N LYS A 760 19.18 80.43 32.53
CA LYS A 760 20.08 80.57 33.69
C LYS A 760 21.11 81.69 33.53
N GLY A 761 21.57 81.96 32.30
CA GLY A 761 22.54 83.01 31.98
C GLY A 761 22.08 84.43 32.36
N SER A 762 20.78 84.67 32.50
CA SER A 762 20.21 85.97 32.89
C SER A 762 20.20 86.24 34.41
N ARG A 763 21.00 85.52 35.23
CA ARG A 763 21.07 85.71 36.70
C ARG A 763 22.48 85.80 37.30
N VAL A 764 23.46 86.26 36.52
CA VAL A 764 24.70 86.87 37.05
C VAL A 764 24.92 88.19 36.31
N PRO A 765 25.05 89.35 36.98
CA PRO A 765 25.42 90.60 36.33
C PRO A 765 26.93 90.59 36.03
N SER A 766 27.30 90.93 34.80
CA SER A 766 28.70 91.18 34.41
C SER A 766 29.17 92.55 34.91
N LYS A 767 30.35 92.60 35.56
CA LYS A 767 31.12 93.84 35.74
C LYS A 767 32.57 93.49 36.05
N GLU A 768 33.52 94.12 35.34
CA GLU A 768 34.96 94.26 35.63
C GLU A 768 35.75 92.98 36.03
N ASP A 769 36.87 92.62 35.42
CA ASP A 769 38.03 93.48 35.11
C ASP A 769 38.65 93.28 33.72
N ASP A 770 39.50 94.23 33.35
CA ASP A 770 40.37 94.25 32.18
C ASP A 770 41.81 94.48 32.67
N LYS A 771 42.82 93.80 32.06
CA LYS A 771 44.24 93.63 32.53
C LYS A 771 44.40 92.57 33.64
N GLU A 772 45.41 91.69 33.63
CA GLU A 772 46.82 91.87 33.23
C GLU A 772 47.41 90.73 32.35
N ILE A 773 48.46 91.07 31.56
CA ILE A 773 49.62 90.24 31.13
C ILE A 773 49.29 88.87 30.49
N ASP A 774 49.39 88.62 29.18
CA ASP A 774 50.47 88.87 28.20
C ASP A 774 51.87 88.34 28.56
N LEU A 775 52.07 87.00 28.51
CA LEU A 775 53.42 86.42 28.48
C LEU A 775 53.59 85.05 27.77
N GLU A 776 52.79 84.72 26.74
CA GLU A 776 53.10 83.55 25.86
C GLU A 776 53.23 83.91 24.37
N HIS A 777 52.58 84.97 23.86
CA HIS A 777 52.67 85.32 22.45
C HIS A 777 54.04 85.86 21.99
N LEU A 778 54.93 86.24 22.93
CA LEU A 778 56.25 86.77 22.62
C LEU A 778 57.30 85.68 22.28
N HIS A 779 57.08 84.41 22.65
CA HIS A 779 58.17 83.39 22.59
C HIS A 779 58.15 82.44 21.38
N ARG A 780 57.07 82.41 20.58
CA ARG A 780 56.97 81.51 19.40
C ARG A 780 57.22 82.20 18.05
N ARG A 781 57.75 83.43 18.04
CA ARG A 781 58.13 84.18 16.82
C ARG A 781 59.65 84.23 16.58
N VAL A 782 60.41 83.34 17.23
CA VAL A 782 61.89 83.26 17.13
C VAL A 782 62.36 81.90 16.58
N ASN A 783 61.76 80.78 17.01
CA ASN A 783 62.16 79.45 16.56
C ASN A 783 61.46 79.01 15.27
N SER A 784 61.69 79.76 14.19
CA SER A 784 61.51 79.29 12.81
C SER A 784 62.87 78.93 12.22
N LEU A 785 63.49 77.86 12.71
CA LEU A 785 64.77 77.31 12.24
C LEU A 785 64.89 75.85 12.70
N CYS A 786 65.28 74.95 11.79
CA CYS A 786 65.57 73.52 11.99
C CYS A 786 64.32 72.65 12.34
N THR A 787 63.81 71.84 11.41
CA THR A 787 64.19 70.43 11.09
C THR A 787 63.74 69.41 12.14
N ASP A 788 63.18 68.23 11.83
CA ASP A 788 62.66 67.65 10.57
C ASP A 788 61.78 66.41 10.89
N ASP A 789 61.06 65.91 9.88
CA ASP A 789 60.59 64.53 9.68
C ASP A 789 59.54 63.83 10.59
N ASP A 790 58.97 62.78 9.97
CA ASP A 790 58.19 61.62 10.45
C ASP A 790 56.90 61.78 11.29
N SER A 791 55.76 61.77 10.56
CA SER A 791 54.90 60.59 10.30
C SER A 791 54.55 59.57 11.44
N PRO A 792 53.46 58.76 11.34
CA PRO A 792 52.22 58.90 10.56
C PRO A 792 50.90 58.52 11.33
N HIS A 793 49.78 58.59 10.60
CA HIS A 793 48.55 57.77 10.74
C HIS A 793 47.45 58.04 11.81
N LYS A 794 46.22 58.19 11.26
CA LYS A 794 44.90 57.72 11.78
C LYS A 794 44.34 58.48 13.01
N GLN A 795 43.01 58.58 13.20
CA GLN A 795 41.90 57.87 12.53
C GLN A 795 40.66 58.78 12.28
N PHE A 796 39.66 58.22 11.58
CA PHE A 796 38.31 58.76 11.29
C PHE A 796 37.53 59.22 12.55
N SER A 797 36.39 59.94 12.48
CA SER A 797 35.35 59.89 11.43
C SER A 797 34.39 61.09 11.37
N THR A 798 33.47 61.03 10.38
CA THR A 798 32.09 61.61 10.38
C THR A 798 31.94 63.11 10.63
N SER A 799 31.78 63.94 9.58
CA SER A 799 30.53 64.19 8.81
C SER A 799 29.55 65.14 9.54
N SER A 800 28.78 66.00 8.86
CA SER A 800 28.17 65.84 7.53
C SER A 800 27.66 67.16 6.95
N ILE A 801 27.33 67.16 5.64
CA ILE A 801 26.29 67.99 4.98
C ILE A 801 26.50 69.53 5.05
N ASP A 802 26.71 70.16 3.89
CA ASP A 802 25.57 70.86 3.28
C ASP A 802 25.61 70.88 1.74
N LEU A 803 24.45 71.07 1.11
CA LEU A 803 24.29 71.15 -0.35
C LEU A 803 23.96 72.58 -0.79
N THR A 804 24.64 73.06 -1.83
CA THR A 804 23.99 73.94 -2.82
C THR A 804 24.38 73.52 -4.25
N PRO A 805 23.50 73.64 -5.26
CA PRO A 805 23.71 73.07 -6.58
C PRO A 805 23.75 74.13 -7.70
N LEU A 806 23.77 73.66 -8.96
CA LEU A 806 23.56 74.41 -10.21
C LEU A 806 24.69 75.35 -10.65
N ASP A 807 24.99 75.51 -11.95
CA ASP A 807 24.88 74.59 -13.10
C ASP A 807 25.69 75.19 -14.29
N ILE A 808 25.51 74.62 -15.49
CA ILE A 808 25.67 75.22 -16.85
C ILE A 808 26.76 74.58 -17.75
N ASP A 809 26.23 73.81 -18.71
CA ASP A 809 26.60 73.65 -20.12
C ASP A 809 27.79 72.78 -20.58
N THR A 810 27.46 71.51 -20.79
CA THR A 810 27.47 70.80 -22.10
C THR A 810 28.65 70.93 -23.06
N LEU A 811 29.14 69.77 -23.53
CA LEU A 811 29.59 69.54 -24.93
C LEU A 811 29.34 68.05 -25.30
N PRO A 812 29.27 67.69 -26.61
CA PRO A 812 28.57 66.47 -27.06
C PRO A 812 29.46 65.21 -27.22
N THR A 813 28.79 64.06 -27.36
CA THR A 813 29.37 62.71 -27.46
C THR A 813 29.81 62.28 -28.87
N ARG A 814 30.90 61.51 -28.99
CA ARG A 814 31.12 60.60 -30.14
C ARG A 814 32.12 59.43 -29.90
N GLN A 815 31.58 58.20 -29.93
CA GLN A 815 32.14 56.91 -30.42
C GLN A 815 33.59 56.43 -30.15
N ALA A 816 33.71 55.32 -29.40
CA ALA A 816 34.58 54.12 -29.61
C ALA A 816 34.04 52.98 -28.69
N LEU A 817 33.84 51.71 -29.09
CA LEU A 817 34.78 50.59 -29.38
C LEU A 817 35.80 50.26 -28.26
N GLU A 818 36.11 49.00 -27.90
CA GLU A 818 35.38 47.70 -27.97
C GLU A 818 36.16 46.59 -27.21
N GLN A 819 35.47 45.56 -26.67
CA GLN A 819 36.03 44.25 -26.19
C GLN A 819 37.10 44.35 -25.06
N ILE A 820 37.61 43.32 -24.35
CA ILE A 820 37.83 41.87 -24.57
C ILE A 820 37.60 41.09 -23.25
N SER A 821 37.35 39.78 -23.32
CA SER A 821 37.29 38.85 -22.18
C SER A 821 38.39 37.76 -22.21
N ASP A 822 38.48 37.00 -21.11
CA ASP A 822 39.12 35.67 -20.96
C ASP A 822 40.66 35.55 -21.05
N PHE A 823 41.22 34.77 -20.11
CA PHE A 823 42.34 33.88 -20.39
C PHE A 823 42.33 32.65 -19.47
N ARG A 824 42.90 31.55 -19.97
CA ARG A 824 42.98 30.23 -19.32
C ARG A 824 44.32 29.59 -19.69
N ASN A 825 44.82 28.65 -18.87
CA ASN A 825 46.03 27.82 -19.10
C ASN A 825 47.38 28.60 -18.97
N THR A 826 48.55 28.02 -18.63
CA THR A 826 48.92 26.69 -18.06
C THR A 826 50.40 26.67 -17.61
N HIS A 827 50.75 25.67 -16.78
CA HIS A 827 52.02 24.89 -16.77
C HIS A 827 53.34 25.45 -16.20
N ILE A 828 54.10 24.51 -15.58
CA ILE A 828 55.58 24.35 -15.57
C ILE A 828 56.41 25.34 -14.72
N THR A 829 57.47 24.94 -13.97
CA THR A 829 57.70 23.86 -12.96
C THR A 829 59.10 24.07 -12.33
N THR A 830 59.37 23.47 -11.16
CA THR A 830 60.72 23.35 -10.52
C THR A 830 61.37 24.68 -10.07
N THR A 831 62.33 24.75 -9.12
CA THR A 831 63.17 23.72 -8.45
C THR A 831 63.49 24.13 -6.99
N THR A 832 63.72 23.14 -6.11
CA THR A 832 64.58 23.12 -4.90
C THR A 832 65.00 24.43 -4.18
N PHE A 833 64.82 24.49 -2.84
CA PHE A 833 65.93 24.42 -1.85
C PHE A 833 65.42 24.34 -0.39
N ILE A 834 66.21 23.68 0.48
CA ILE A 834 66.11 23.59 1.97
C ILE A 834 67.56 23.72 2.45
N PRO A 835 67.96 24.80 3.17
CA PRO A 835 68.10 24.86 4.64
C PRO A 835 66.95 24.50 5.60
N GLU A 836 67.29 23.91 6.75
CA GLU A 836 66.54 23.95 8.01
C GLU A 836 67.12 25.03 8.95
N GLN A 837 66.34 25.48 9.94
CA GLN A 837 66.89 25.54 11.31
C GLN A 837 65.79 25.40 12.38
N ILE A 838 66.00 24.47 13.31
CA ILE A 838 65.10 24.11 14.42
C ILE A 838 65.95 23.95 15.69
N GLN A 839 65.47 24.46 16.84
CA GLN A 839 65.73 23.96 18.21
C GLN A 839 64.99 24.87 19.22
N THR A 840 64.51 24.42 20.40
CA THR A 840 64.56 23.16 21.18
C THR A 840 63.13 22.89 21.74
N LEU A 841 62.68 21.78 22.37
CA LEU A 841 63.05 20.36 22.63
C LEU A 841 61.72 19.66 23.11
N SER A 842 61.54 18.37 23.41
CA SER A 842 62.36 17.14 23.40
C SER A 842 61.46 15.87 23.36
N ARG A 843 62.05 14.72 22.98
CA ARG A 843 61.78 13.33 23.46
C ARG A 843 60.36 12.72 23.26
N THR A 844 60.12 11.82 22.28
CA THR A 844 60.57 10.40 22.07
C THR A 844 59.71 9.36 22.81
N LEU A 845 59.32 8.16 22.31
CA LEU A 845 59.62 7.27 21.14
C LEU A 845 58.42 6.25 21.02
N SER A 846 58.10 5.50 19.95
CA SER A 846 58.62 5.34 18.57
C SER A 846 57.62 4.65 17.61
N ALA A 847 57.99 4.61 16.32
CA ALA A 847 57.86 3.60 15.24
C ALA A 847 57.22 2.20 15.49
N LYS A 848 56.73 1.45 14.48
CA LYS A 848 56.55 1.60 12.99
C LYS A 848 55.48 0.57 12.52
N ALA A 849 54.60 0.83 11.53
CA ALA A 849 54.76 0.63 10.07
C ALA A 849 55.04 -0.84 9.63
N ALA A 850 54.56 -1.37 8.48
CA ALA A 850 53.93 -0.77 7.28
C ALA A 850 53.09 -1.78 6.46
N SER A 851 52.33 -1.31 5.45
CA SER A 851 51.88 -1.99 4.19
C SER A 851 51.12 -3.34 4.25
N GLY A 852 50.17 -3.68 3.35
CA GLY A 852 49.57 -2.95 2.22
C GLY A 852 48.90 -3.91 1.20
N PHE A 853 48.05 -3.35 0.32
CA PHE A 853 47.49 -3.94 -0.93
C PHE A 853 46.51 -5.16 -0.91
N SER A 854 45.33 -4.90 -1.48
CA SER A 854 44.73 -5.60 -2.66
C SER A 854 43.98 -6.94 -2.53
N PHE A 855 42.67 -6.88 -2.82
CA PHE A 855 41.76 -7.82 -3.53
C PHE A 855 41.86 -9.35 -3.33
N GLY A 856 40.70 -9.97 -3.06
CA GLY A 856 40.44 -11.43 -3.16
C GLY A 856 38.94 -11.73 -3.20
N ASN A 857 38.53 -12.84 -3.84
CA ASN A 857 37.14 -13.15 -4.19
C ASN A 857 36.77 -14.60 -3.81
N VAL A 858 35.67 -14.81 -3.05
CA VAL A 858 34.81 -16.04 -3.08
C VAL A 858 35.47 -17.37 -2.54
N PRO A 859 34.75 -18.43 -2.08
CA PRO A 859 33.37 -18.63 -1.58
C PRO A 859 33.30 -19.20 -0.12
N GLU A 860 32.09 -19.61 0.28
CA GLU A 860 31.74 -20.91 0.93
C GLU A 860 31.30 -21.04 2.42
N HIS A 861 30.21 -21.81 2.56
CA HIS A 861 29.69 -22.70 3.63
C HIS A 861 29.55 -22.33 5.14
N ARG A 862 28.31 -22.56 5.63
CA ARG A 862 27.89 -23.16 6.92
C ARG A 862 28.63 -22.68 8.19
N THR A 863 27.95 -21.99 9.10
CA THR A 863 27.20 -22.62 10.22
C THR A 863 26.44 -21.56 11.05
N GLY A 864 25.50 -22.01 11.90
CA GLY A 864 25.09 -21.30 13.12
C GLY A 864 25.28 -22.22 14.34
N PRO A 865 24.71 -21.92 15.54
CA PRO A 865 23.79 -20.81 15.86
C PRO A 865 24.07 -20.13 17.23
N PHE A 866 23.06 -19.41 17.75
CA PHE A 866 22.82 -18.97 19.15
C PHE A 866 23.32 -17.60 19.68
N ARG A 867 22.32 -16.81 20.12
CA ARG A 867 22.26 -15.98 21.36
C ARG A 867 23.13 -14.69 21.41
N HIS A 868 22.79 -13.65 22.18
CA HIS A 868 21.76 -13.50 23.23
C HIS A 868 21.19 -12.05 23.34
N ARG A 869 19.94 -11.93 23.81
CA ARG A 869 19.34 -10.82 24.61
C ARG A 869 19.38 -9.36 24.10
N ALA A 870 18.18 -8.83 23.88
CA ALA A 870 17.80 -7.50 24.41
C ALA A 870 17.28 -7.63 25.87
N PRO A 871 17.18 -6.54 26.66
CA PRO A 871 16.64 -6.55 28.04
C PRO A 871 15.09 -6.56 28.11
N ASN A 872 14.55 -6.76 29.33
CA ASN A 872 13.10 -6.94 29.61
C ASN A 872 12.46 -5.77 30.40
N GLY A 873 11.13 -5.64 30.28
CA GLY A 873 10.23 -4.92 31.20
C GLY A 873 9.90 -3.48 30.77
N GLY A 874 8.70 -2.93 30.99
CA GLY A 874 7.45 -3.38 31.63
C GLY A 874 6.52 -2.15 31.85
N PHE A 875 5.21 -2.19 32.13
CA PHE A 875 4.27 -3.26 32.53
C PHE A 875 2.81 -2.82 32.21
N PHE A 876 1.80 -3.66 32.56
CA PHE A 876 0.33 -3.45 32.51
C PHE A 876 -0.33 -3.49 31.09
N ARG A 877 -1.03 -4.56 30.63
CA ARG A 877 -2.22 -5.31 31.13
C ARG A 877 -3.53 -4.49 31.12
N SER A 878 -4.70 -4.99 30.68
CA SER A 878 -5.17 -6.31 30.13
C SER A 878 -6.64 -6.14 29.61
N PRO A 879 -7.46 -7.16 29.27
CA PRO A 879 -7.23 -8.61 29.07
C PRO A 879 -7.80 -9.21 27.75
N ILE A 880 -7.40 -10.46 27.45
CA ILE A 880 -8.17 -11.39 26.60
C ILE A 880 -8.38 -12.68 27.40
N LYS A 881 -9.58 -13.27 27.35
CA LYS A 881 -9.89 -14.58 27.94
C LYS A 881 -9.68 -15.69 26.91
N THR A 882 -8.82 -16.65 27.22
CA THR A 882 -8.80 -17.99 26.61
C THR A 882 -9.33 -19.00 27.63
N MET A 883 -10.13 -19.97 27.19
CA MET A 883 -10.64 -21.04 28.05
C MET A 883 -9.78 -22.31 27.88
N SER A 884 -9.45 -22.97 28.99
CA SER A 884 -8.41 -24.01 29.05
C SER A 884 -8.96 -25.44 28.89
N SER A 885 -8.21 -26.30 28.21
CA SER A 885 -8.40 -27.75 28.19
C SER A 885 -8.20 -28.39 29.56
N ILE A 886 -8.99 -29.40 29.90
CA ILE A 886 -8.85 -30.26 31.08
C ILE A 886 -8.58 -31.71 30.61
N PRO A 887 -7.63 -32.46 31.21
CA PRO A 887 -7.27 -33.80 30.76
C PRO A 887 -8.22 -34.90 31.26
N TYR A 888 -8.18 -36.06 30.59
CA TYR A 888 -8.93 -37.27 30.94
C TYR A 888 -8.46 -37.90 32.27
N GLN A 889 -9.40 -38.52 32.99
CA GLN A 889 -9.15 -39.37 34.17
C GLN A 889 -10.02 -40.64 34.08
N PRO A 890 -9.51 -41.84 34.42
CA PRO A 890 -10.24 -43.09 34.19
C PRO A 890 -11.33 -43.36 35.24
N THR A 891 -12.45 -43.93 34.80
CA THR A 891 -13.59 -44.32 35.65
C THR A 891 -13.42 -45.74 36.24
N PRO A 892 -13.94 -46.00 37.46
CA PRO A 892 -13.76 -47.27 38.18
C PRO A 892 -14.76 -48.36 37.77
N THR A 893 -14.45 -49.58 38.17
CA THR A 893 -15.31 -50.77 38.03
C THR A 893 -16.51 -50.74 38.99
N LEU A 894 -17.67 -51.22 38.53
CA LEU A 894 -18.76 -51.68 39.38
C LEU A 894 -19.17 -53.08 38.93
N GLY A 895 -19.21 -54.04 39.85
CA GLY A 895 -19.60 -55.42 39.56
C GLY A 895 -20.94 -55.78 40.20
N LEU A 896 -21.79 -56.47 39.45
CA LEU A 896 -22.99 -57.14 39.95
C LEU A 896 -23.18 -58.46 39.18
N ASN A 897 -23.27 -59.57 39.91
CA ASN A 897 -23.54 -60.89 39.35
C ASN A 897 -25.05 -61.14 39.28
N LEU A 898 -25.54 -61.73 38.19
CA LEU A 898 -26.40 -62.93 38.23
C LEU A 898 -26.66 -63.49 36.82
N GLY A 899 -26.99 -64.80 36.74
CA GLY A 899 -27.69 -65.40 35.60
C GLY A 899 -26.82 -66.14 34.58
N ASN A 900 -26.77 -67.47 34.70
CA ASN A 900 -26.54 -68.34 33.53
C ASN A 900 -27.86 -68.50 32.77
N ASP A 901 -27.82 -68.54 31.44
CA ASP A 901 -28.40 -69.65 30.67
C ASP A 901 -27.85 -69.67 29.22
N PRO A 902 -27.85 -70.83 28.53
CA PRO A 902 -27.32 -70.99 27.17
C PRO A 902 -28.41 -70.82 26.08
N ASP A 903 -28.04 -71.19 24.84
CA ASP A 903 -28.91 -71.43 23.69
C ASP A 903 -29.73 -70.26 23.10
N ARG A 904 -29.12 -69.59 22.11
CA ARG A 904 -29.59 -69.67 20.71
C ARG A 904 -28.54 -69.10 19.74
N GLY A 905 -28.52 -69.62 18.52
CA GLY A 905 -27.60 -69.20 17.46
C GLY A 905 -28.31 -68.89 16.14
N THR A 906 -27.52 -68.89 15.06
CA THR A 906 -27.88 -68.73 13.62
C THR A 906 -28.32 -67.34 13.15
N SER A 907 -27.53 -66.78 12.20
CA SER A 907 -27.88 -65.87 11.09
C SER A 907 -28.63 -64.55 11.37
N ILE A 908 -28.30 -63.44 10.68
CA ILE A 908 -27.53 -63.26 9.43
C ILE A 908 -26.30 -62.39 9.68
#